data_AF-A0A948Q9R6-F1
#
_entry.id   AF-A0A948Q9R6-F1
#
_cell.length_a   1.000
_cell.length_b   1.000
_cell.length_c   1.000
_cell.angle_alpha   90.00
_cell.angle_beta   90.00
_cell.angle_gamma   90.00
#
_symmetry.space_group_name_H-M   'P 1'
#
loop_
_entity.id
_entity.type
_entity.pdbx_description
1 polymer ?
#
loop_
_entity_poly.entity_id
_entity_poly.type
_entity_poly.pdbx_seq_one_letter_code
_entity_poly.pdbx_strand_id
1 'polypeptide(L)'
;MSSNRMKQGHPAKLVTITLAFILLAAVTAGAQVEPVRVIKDAAGMKLQVDGRDFMVFGMNWGYMPIGENYAYDFWGKPDEFIQQVLADEMPLLQNMGVNTIRQYAGIPPRWVKYIYETYGIYTVVNHPVARWGFTLDGVWHPQTDYSNPRLRQMVKDEVFALVEEFENTPGMLMWLLGNENNYGLSWASFEIEALPEGERNAVRARFLYSLMGELIDGIHERDSLRPVCMANGDVQYIDIIAEECKNLDIFGSNQYRGISVRDMNDVVKDKMNIPLVYTEFGSDAFNARTMQEDQAMQAKYLIGQWQEIYERSYGKGLVGNAVGGMIFQWADGWWKFRQEERLNIHDTNASWPNAAYPEDYVEGENNMNEEWWGICAKGPTNSQGYFKLYPRAAYYALAKAFKLDPYAPDTDLAKIRAHFGALSPATAALEARGDKAALNATAQAKVRLAGLRMEFETYSTGATVSTTPESPVPGSAEYPAFVGFDQMESFYATIEAKPAENVLGSLTVNVLGNVADNPIDEIFYENRGRTRDFDLRGNLPNLQGEEEFYTAQDPERVKVYQGSLTWDDKWFELNAFYRTGHLHWGFEGDFFGLYRNAYYGENIDIYNGLAPVGMEIAGKKSLRGLKAAFGPQLWWGANPAVFLKYQRQVGRFAMTGIIHEDIAAGEAAGTSGVQNLQETRKVSLQALTTYGPWTIEGGTLWSGDNKVGDEFKLYDDTDPADVTIRKDRIKDEDAWGFKGKLSVEKGAFRWYGQGAYMGLVADAGPTEVITFTGWKLKDSGSGNQKNVITGFTYNTGNWQIGPNFLWQKPIVGPIPGGAPDPGAPRNLLVDPQTGKSTDPFAVLWNREMTGAEILLTYDPHPATWFYAWDNVQREGARFAFNLGFVYKDMPTTRDALLFYAEDGSTQYAFEGGSPGHTEWEIHSRITGRLGQKSRLVANVYAGQAEPNGWIYGNPETVEGTYINHRVNKIIHRYGADARLTYGSLALAGMVKINDWGIYDYHHDWNYTYPLQLMGDVSWSLGSPAWFDLPNTRMGIRGLYRTLDKNSNRYFLPEGYDEVPTSAEAYQEFLDEIDRNGNGSEWEIRTYVHLAI
;
A
#
# COMPACT_ATOMS: atom_id res chain seq x y z
N MET A 1 89.31 -7.18 -35.04
CA MET A 1 90.29 -6.10 -34.85
C MET A 1 89.66 -5.04 -33.96
N SER A 2 90.42 -4.55 -32.98
CA SER A 2 89.98 -3.58 -31.97
C SER A 2 89.69 -2.20 -32.56
N SER A 3 88.75 -1.45 -31.98
CA SER A 3 88.96 -0.08 -31.45
C SER A 3 87.61 0.49 -31.01
N ASN A 4 87.38 0.72 -29.72
CA ASN A 4 87.67 1.95 -28.94
C ASN A 4 86.90 3.20 -29.40
N ARG A 5 85.93 3.68 -28.59
CA ARG A 5 86.11 4.90 -27.77
C ARG A 5 84.92 5.19 -26.83
N MET A 6 85.32 5.61 -25.63
CA MET A 6 84.58 6.16 -24.49
C MET A 6 83.61 7.31 -24.82
N LYS A 7 82.59 7.50 -23.96
CA LYS A 7 82.43 8.72 -23.13
C LYS A 7 81.27 8.64 -22.11
N GLN A 8 81.66 8.89 -20.84
CA GLN A 8 81.01 9.72 -19.80
C GLN A 8 79.53 9.50 -19.41
N GLY A 9 79.31 9.10 -18.15
CA GLY A 9 78.04 9.21 -17.43
C GLY A 9 78.20 10.03 -16.13
N HIS A 10 77.38 11.08 -16.01
CA HIS A 10 77.26 12.01 -14.87
C HIS A 10 76.64 11.38 -13.60
N PRO A 11 76.89 11.95 -12.41
CA PRO A 11 76.33 11.51 -11.14
C PRO A 11 74.92 12.09 -10.94
N ALA A 12 73.89 11.41 -11.44
CA ALA A 12 72.50 11.86 -11.30
C ALA A 12 71.54 10.74 -10.85
N LYS A 13 72.07 9.60 -10.37
CA LYS A 13 71.25 8.43 -10.01
C LYS A 13 71.09 8.16 -8.52
N LEU A 14 71.83 8.84 -7.63
CA LEU A 14 71.75 8.56 -6.19
C LEU A 14 70.72 9.44 -5.44
N VAL A 15 70.35 10.61 -5.97
CA VAL A 15 69.34 11.48 -5.31
C VAL A 15 67.91 11.07 -5.70
N THR A 16 67.71 10.55 -6.91
CA THR A 16 66.39 10.13 -7.41
C THR A 16 65.90 8.81 -6.81
N ILE A 17 66.80 7.91 -6.40
CA ILE A 17 66.44 6.62 -5.80
C ILE A 17 66.04 6.79 -4.32
N THR A 18 66.65 7.74 -3.59
CA THR A 18 66.28 8.03 -2.20
C THR A 18 64.96 8.82 -2.10
N LEU A 19 64.66 9.73 -3.03
CA LEU A 19 63.34 10.37 -3.10
C LEU A 19 62.24 9.40 -3.55
N ALA A 20 62.53 8.45 -4.44
CA ALA A 20 61.56 7.42 -4.84
C ALA A 20 61.27 6.42 -3.69
N PHE A 21 62.24 6.10 -2.83
CA PHE A 21 62.00 5.28 -1.64
C PHE A 21 61.23 6.01 -0.53
N ILE A 22 61.43 7.33 -0.38
CA ILE A 22 60.65 8.15 0.58
C ILE A 22 59.22 8.40 0.07
N LEU A 23 59.01 8.50 -1.25
CA LEU A 23 57.67 8.58 -1.85
C LEU A 23 56.95 7.22 -1.95
N LEU A 24 57.65 6.08 -2.04
CA LEU A 24 57.02 4.75 -1.92
C LEU A 24 56.73 4.34 -0.47
N ALA A 25 57.52 4.79 0.50
CA ALA A 25 57.25 4.55 1.92
C ALA A 25 56.08 5.42 2.46
N ALA A 26 55.72 6.51 1.77
CA ALA A 26 54.59 7.36 2.14
C ALA A 26 53.22 6.88 1.60
N VAL A 27 53.17 5.82 0.78
CA VAL A 27 51.92 5.31 0.15
C VAL A 27 51.51 3.93 0.71
N THR A 28 52.14 3.47 1.80
CA THR A 28 51.74 2.23 2.51
C THR A 28 51.45 2.44 4.00
N ALA A 29 51.18 3.68 4.42
CA ALA A 29 50.44 3.91 5.65
C ALA A 29 48.95 3.72 5.36
N GLY A 30 48.49 2.47 5.27
CA GLY A 30 47.08 2.20 5.47
C GLY A 30 46.72 2.76 6.85
N ALA A 31 45.65 3.56 6.94
CA ALA A 31 45.19 4.10 8.21
C ALA A 31 45.04 2.94 9.20
N GLN A 32 45.87 2.94 10.25
CA GLN A 32 45.80 1.95 11.30
C GLN A 32 44.45 2.15 12.00
N VAL A 33 43.60 1.12 11.95
CA VAL A 33 42.26 1.13 12.56
C VAL A 33 42.41 1.39 14.06
N GLU A 34 41.66 2.35 14.59
CA GLU A 34 41.78 2.76 15.98
C GLU A 34 41.31 1.63 16.92
N PRO A 35 42.18 1.10 17.80
CA PRO A 35 41.74 0.13 18.79
C PRO A 35 40.82 0.81 19.81
N VAL A 36 39.69 0.16 20.09
CA VAL A 36 38.71 0.63 21.09
C VAL A 36 38.78 -0.29 22.30
N ARG A 37 38.99 0.28 23.49
CA ARG A 37 39.24 -0.51 24.71
C ARG A 37 38.43 0.00 25.89
N VAL A 38 37.93 -0.93 26.68
CA VAL A 38 37.38 -0.64 28.01
C VAL A 38 38.54 -0.58 29.01
N ILE A 39 38.67 0.55 29.71
CA ILE A 39 39.61 0.74 30.80
C ILE A 39 38.84 0.67 32.12
N LYS A 40 39.38 -0.07 33.09
CA LYS A 40 38.79 -0.27 34.40
C LYS A 40 39.84 -0.13 35.49
N ASP A 41 39.57 0.72 36.47
CA ASP A 41 40.40 0.91 37.65
C ASP A 41 39.55 1.27 38.88
N ALA A 42 40.19 1.76 39.95
CA ALA A 42 39.52 2.10 41.20
C ALA A 42 38.56 3.30 41.10
N ALA A 43 38.73 4.17 40.10
CA ALA A 43 37.88 5.34 39.87
C ALA A 43 36.68 5.05 38.95
N GLY A 44 36.63 3.87 38.32
CA GLY A 44 35.49 3.41 37.54
C GLY A 44 35.88 2.70 36.24
N MET A 45 35.03 2.84 35.23
CA MET A 45 35.21 2.31 33.88
C MET A 45 35.02 3.42 32.85
N LYS A 46 35.83 3.42 31.81
CA LYS A 46 35.73 4.36 30.67
C LYS A 46 36.13 3.69 29.36
N LEU A 47 35.70 4.27 28.24
CA LEU A 47 36.12 3.85 26.91
C LEU A 47 37.36 4.65 26.49
N GLN A 48 38.29 4.00 25.78
CA GLN A 48 39.38 4.67 25.09
C GLN A 48 39.39 4.30 23.61
N VAL A 49 39.55 5.31 22.75
CA VAL A 49 39.73 5.15 21.29
C VAL A 49 41.12 5.65 20.95
N ASP A 50 41.98 4.75 20.45
CA ASP A 50 43.39 5.04 20.19
C ASP A 50 44.11 5.68 21.40
N GLY A 51 43.85 5.14 22.60
CA GLY A 51 44.43 5.60 23.86
C GLY A 51 43.87 6.92 24.42
N ARG A 52 42.92 7.58 23.74
CA ARG A 52 42.25 8.79 24.22
C ARG A 52 40.93 8.45 24.90
N ASP A 53 40.69 9.04 26.07
CA ASP A 53 39.42 8.88 26.80
C ASP A 53 38.24 9.33 25.93
N PHE A 54 37.22 8.49 25.83
CA PHE A 54 36.10 8.66 24.92
C PHE A 54 34.77 8.48 25.64
N MET A 55 33.92 9.52 25.58
CA MET A 55 32.53 9.46 26.03
C MET A 55 31.64 9.37 24.79
N VAL A 56 30.70 8.43 24.76
CA VAL A 56 29.77 8.28 23.65
C VAL A 56 28.71 9.38 23.73
N PHE A 57 28.90 10.46 22.96
CA PHE A 57 27.86 11.46 22.69
C PHE A 57 27.11 11.04 21.44
N GLY A 58 26.16 10.15 21.63
CA GLY A 58 25.57 9.35 20.57
C GLY A 58 24.20 9.85 20.09
N MET A 59 23.86 9.48 18.86
CA MET A 59 22.55 9.69 18.27
C MET A 59 22.06 8.44 17.53
N ASN A 60 20.80 8.03 17.75
CA ASN A 60 20.11 7.11 16.85
C ASN A 60 19.73 7.89 15.59
N TRP A 61 20.56 7.75 14.55
CA TRP A 61 20.43 8.48 13.29
C TRP A 61 19.78 7.59 12.23
N GLY A 62 19.06 8.20 11.29
CA GLY A 62 18.47 7.51 10.16
C GLY A 62 17.80 8.51 9.23
N TYR A 63 17.85 8.22 7.93
CA TYR A 63 17.29 9.10 6.92
C TYR A 63 16.07 8.46 6.25
N MET A 64 14.89 8.99 6.59
CA MET A 64 13.60 8.52 6.12
C MET A 64 12.75 9.71 5.67
N PRO A 65 12.47 9.89 4.37
CA PRO A 65 11.57 10.93 3.90
C PRO A 65 10.13 10.74 4.38
N ILE A 66 9.35 11.82 4.49
CA ILE A 66 7.89 11.74 4.70
C ILE A 66 7.27 10.99 3.51
N GLY A 67 6.33 10.07 3.78
CA GLY A 67 5.70 9.20 2.78
C GLY A 67 6.36 7.83 2.62
N GLU A 68 7.53 7.62 3.23
CA GLU A 68 8.28 6.35 3.20
C GLU A 68 8.13 5.59 4.54
N ASN A 69 8.47 4.30 4.55
CA ASN A 69 8.36 3.45 5.74
C ASN A 69 9.62 2.60 6.01
N TYR A 70 9.52 1.60 6.90
CA TYR A 70 10.64 0.72 7.26
C TYR A 70 11.32 -0.02 6.08
N ALA A 71 10.68 -0.09 4.90
CA ALA A 71 11.27 -0.70 3.70
C ALA A 71 12.17 0.27 2.90
N TYR A 72 12.27 1.54 3.29
CA TYR A 72 13.08 2.53 2.59
C TYR A 72 14.58 2.23 2.69
N ASP A 73 15.18 1.94 1.55
CA ASP A 73 16.61 1.69 1.41
C ASP A 73 17.36 3.00 1.10
N PHE A 74 17.83 3.68 2.14
CA PHE A 74 18.65 4.90 2.02
C PHE A 74 20.02 4.61 1.40
N TRP A 75 20.69 3.54 1.83
CA TRP A 75 22.06 3.24 1.40
C TRP A 75 22.16 2.68 -0.01
N GLY A 76 21.05 2.19 -0.58
CA GLY A 76 20.91 1.84 -1.99
C GLY A 76 20.56 3.01 -2.93
N LYS A 77 20.49 4.26 -2.43
CA LYS A 77 20.35 5.46 -3.26
C LYS A 77 21.67 5.82 -3.96
N PRO A 78 21.65 6.69 -5.00
CA PRO A 78 22.88 7.16 -5.65
C PRO A 78 23.84 7.87 -4.69
N ASP A 79 25.15 7.73 -4.91
CA ASP A 79 26.17 8.30 -4.03
C ASP A 79 26.05 9.82 -3.82
N GLU A 80 25.73 10.57 -4.88
CA GLU A 80 25.52 12.02 -4.82
C GLU A 80 24.38 12.40 -3.87
N PHE A 81 23.31 11.60 -3.85
CA PHE A 81 22.17 11.80 -2.95
C PHE A 81 22.57 11.58 -1.50
N ILE A 82 23.27 10.47 -1.24
CA ILE A 82 23.75 10.12 0.11
C ILE A 82 24.73 11.19 0.60
N GLN A 83 25.66 11.63 -0.24
CA GLN A 83 26.62 12.69 0.11
C GLN A 83 25.93 13.99 0.47
N GLN A 84 24.93 14.41 -0.31
CA GLN A 84 24.18 15.64 -0.04
C GLN A 84 23.42 15.54 1.30
N VAL A 85 22.73 14.42 1.56
CA VAL A 85 22.07 14.18 2.84
C VAL A 85 23.04 14.25 4.02
N LEU A 86 24.21 13.60 3.89
CA LEU A 86 25.24 13.65 4.92
C LEU A 86 25.80 15.08 5.11
N ALA A 87 25.97 15.84 4.01
CA ALA A 87 26.43 17.23 4.06
C ALA A 87 25.42 18.17 4.73
N ASP A 88 24.12 17.86 4.64
CA ASP A 88 23.07 18.66 5.27
C ASP A 88 22.90 18.34 6.77
N GLU A 89 23.04 17.07 7.18
CA GLU A 89 22.74 16.64 8.55
C GLU A 89 23.97 16.44 9.47
N MET A 90 25.10 15.92 8.96
CA MET A 90 26.27 15.64 9.80
C MET A 90 26.87 16.89 10.44
N PRO A 91 26.94 18.06 9.76
CA PRO A 91 27.37 19.29 10.42
C PRO A 91 26.47 19.74 11.57
N LEU A 92 25.15 19.45 11.52
CA LEU A 92 24.25 19.73 12.64
C LEU A 92 24.60 18.84 13.85
N LEU A 93 24.87 17.56 13.63
CA LEU A 93 25.32 16.64 14.68
C LEU A 93 26.67 17.09 15.27
N GLN A 94 27.65 17.46 14.44
CA GLN A 94 28.94 17.99 14.90
C GLN A 94 28.77 19.26 15.74
N ASN A 95 27.93 20.20 15.29
CA ASN A 95 27.67 21.46 16.00
C ASN A 95 26.98 21.25 17.35
N MET A 96 26.18 20.20 17.49
CA MET A 96 25.59 19.77 18.77
C MET A 96 26.63 19.12 19.70
N GLY A 97 27.76 18.66 19.17
CA GLY A 97 28.78 17.91 19.92
C GLY A 97 28.59 16.39 19.89
N VAL A 98 27.72 15.88 19.00
CA VAL A 98 27.60 14.44 18.75
C VAL A 98 28.88 13.94 18.09
N ASN A 99 29.41 12.84 18.62
CA ASN A 99 30.62 12.19 18.11
C ASN A 99 30.38 10.75 17.64
N THR A 100 29.17 10.22 17.83
CA THR A 100 28.83 8.83 17.50
C THR A 100 27.41 8.74 16.93
N ILE A 101 27.20 7.95 15.89
CA ILE A 101 25.88 7.55 15.41
C ILE A 101 25.69 6.04 15.55
N ARG A 102 24.45 5.61 15.79
CA ARG A 102 24.05 4.21 15.67
C ARG A 102 23.42 3.97 14.30
N GLN A 103 23.85 2.89 13.62
CA GLN A 103 23.30 2.47 12.33
C GLN A 103 23.04 0.97 12.33
N TYR A 104 21.90 0.56 11.76
CA TYR A 104 21.66 -0.86 11.50
C TYR A 104 22.62 -1.39 10.43
N ALA A 105 22.77 -2.72 10.36
CA ALA A 105 23.65 -3.45 9.44
C ALA A 105 23.49 -3.11 7.94
N GLY A 106 22.47 -2.34 7.55
CA GLY A 106 22.28 -1.88 6.17
C GLY A 106 23.25 -0.78 5.70
N ILE A 107 24.08 -0.19 6.56
CA ILE A 107 25.10 0.80 6.15
C ILE A 107 26.33 0.10 5.52
N PRO A 108 26.76 0.45 4.30
CA PRO A 108 28.01 -0.06 3.75
C PRO A 108 29.26 0.49 4.47
N PRO A 109 30.34 -0.31 4.65
CA PRO A 109 31.58 0.12 5.31
C PRO A 109 32.20 1.41 4.76
N ARG A 110 32.08 1.63 3.44
CA ARG A 110 32.57 2.85 2.77
C ARG A 110 31.93 4.13 3.31
N TRP A 111 30.66 4.07 3.73
CA TRP A 111 29.94 5.22 4.27
C TRP A 111 30.27 5.47 5.73
N VAL A 112 30.56 4.41 6.51
CA VAL A 112 31.15 4.56 7.85
C VAL A 112 32.47 5.31 7.77
N LYS A 113 33.36 4.86 6.88
CA LYS A 113 34.65 5.51 6.63
C LYS A 113 34.46 6.96 6.18
N TYR A 114 33.56 7.22 5.22
CA TYR A 114 33.31 8.56 4.72
C TYR A 114 32.79 9.51 5.81
N ILE A 115 31.84 9.06 6.65
CA ILE A 115 31.30 9.87 7.76
C ILE A 115 32.41 10.20 8.75
N TYR A 116 33.26 9.24 9.08
CA TYR A 116 34.37 9.44 10.00
C TYR A 116 35.46 10.36 9.45
N GLU A 117 35.95 10.13 8.24
CA GLU A 117 37.02 10.94 7.66
C GLU A 117 36.57 12.37 7.35
N THR A 118 35.28 12.57 7.03
CA THR A 118 34.74 13.90 6.68
C THR A 118 34.25 14.67 7.90
N TYR A 119 33.60 13.99 8.85
CA TYR A 119 32.90 14.63 9.98
C TYR A 119 33.44 14.22 11.35
N GLY A 120 34.40 13.29 11.44
CA GLY A 120 34.94 12.82 12.72
C GLY A 120 33.92 12.12 13.61
N ILE A 121 32.80 11.65 13.04
CA ILE A 121 31.73 10.96 13.74
C ILE A 121 31.96 9.45 13.60
N TYR A 122 32.02 8.75 14.73
CA TYR A 122 32.14 7.31 14.77
C TYR A 122 30.79 6.61 14.54
N THR A 123 30.81 5.36 14.08
CA THR A 123 29.59 4.56 13.88
C THR A 123 29.58 3.32 14.77
N VAL A 124 28.46 3.12 15.49
CA VAL A 124 28.09 1.85 16.13
C VAL A 124 27.30 1.03 15.12
N VAL A 125 27.80 -0.14 14.77
CA VAL A 125 27.15 -1.04 13.79
C VAL A 125 26.24 -2.00 14.54
N ASN A 126 24.94 -1.94 14.25
CA ASN A 126 23.91 -2.65 14.99
C ASN A 126 23.24 -3.74 14.15
N HIS A 127 23.37 -4.99 14.60
CA HIS A 127 22.63 -6.11 14.03
C HIS A 127 21.42 -6.46 14.92
N PRO A 128 20.18 -6.59 14.39
CA PRO A 128 18.98 -6.79 15.20
C PRO A 128 18.80 -8.23 15.75
N VAL A 129 19.60 -9.19 15.28
CA VAL A 129 19.57 -10.60 15.73
C VAL A 129 18.15 -11.18 15.64
N ALA A 130 17.55 -11.07 14.44
CA ALA A 130 16.20 -11.55 14.14
C ALA A 130 15.08 -10.99 15.05
N ARG A 131 15.21 -9.75 15.56
CA ARG A 131 14.22 -9.11 16.45
C ARG A 131 12.79 -9.08 15.90
N TRP A 132 12.66 -8.83 14.59
CA TRP A 132 11.37 -8.58 13.92
C TRP A 132 10.92 -9.73 13.01
N GLY A 133 11.57 -10.89 13.14
CA GLY A 133 11.29 -12.07 12.33
C GLY A 133 12.49 -12.51 11.50
N PHE A 134 12.34 -13.67 10.85
CA PHE A 134 13.38 -14.28 10.02
C PHE A 134 12.77 -15.19 8.94
N THR A 135 13.37 -15.23 7.75
CA THR A 135 12.96 -16.17 6.69
C THR A 135 13.66 -17.51 6.88
N LEU A 136 12.91 -18.58 7.17
CA LEU A 136 13.42 -19.96 7.21
C LEU A 136 12.83 -20.75 6.04
N ASP A 137 13.68 -21.35 5.22
CA ASP A 137 13.25 -22.19 4.09
C ASP A 137 12.24 -21.52 3.12
N GLY A 138 12.37 -20.21 2.91
CA GLY A 138 11.46 -19.43 2.06
C GLY A 138 10.14 -19.03 2.73
N VAL A 139 10.00 -19.26 4.04
CA VAL A 139 8.83 -18.84 4.83
C VAL A 139 9.24 -17.73 5.79
N TRP A 140 8.59 -16.57 5.70
CA TRP A 140 8.76 -15.49 6.67
C TRP A 140 8.10 -15.88 8.00
N HIS A 141 8.89 -15.87 9.08
CA HIS A 141 8.40 -16.06 10.45
C HIS A 141 8.44 -14.71 11.17
N PRO A 142 7.29 -14.06 11.44
CA PRO A 142 7.27 -12.76 12.11
C PRO A 142 7.66 -12.85 13.59
N GLN A 143 7.63 -14.06 14.17
CA GLN A 143 8.11 -14.34 15.52
C GLN A 143 9.29 -15.29 15.48
N THR A 144 10.36 -14.90 16.16
CA THR A 144 11.63 -15.62 16.14
C THR A 144 11.70 -16.67 17.23
N ASP A 145 11.86 -17.94 16.83
CA ASP A 145 12.15 -19.04 17.73
C ASP A 145 13.67 -19.23 17.88
N TYR A 146 14.24 -18.68 18.96
CA TYR A 146 15.67 -18.77 19.25
C TYR A 146 16.14 -20.17 19.68
N SER A 147 15.23 -21.12 19.93
CA SER A 147 15.57 -22.51 20.22
C SER A 147 15.85 -23.34 18.96
N ASN A 148 15.39 -22.86 17.80
CA ASN A 148 15.55 -23.56 16.54
C ASN A 148 17.03 -23.55 16.10
N PRO A 149 17.71 -24.71 16.04
CA PRO A 149 19.14 -24.79 15.75
C PRO A 149 19.49 -24.28 14.35
N ARG A 150 18.57 -24.39 13.39
CA ARG A 150 18.78 -23.91 12.02
C ARG A 150 18.70 -22.39 11.94
N LEU A 151 17.74 -21.78 12.62
CA LEU A 151 17.66 -20.32 12.76
C LEU A 151 18.92 -19.78 13.41
N ARG A 152 19.35 -20.38 14.52
CA ARG A 152 20.58 -19.98 15.22
C ARG A 152 21.79 -20.01 14.29
N GLN A 153 21.94 -21.08 13.49
CA GLN A 153 23.06 -21.17 12.56
C GLN A 153 23.00 -20.07 11.49
N MET A 154 21.83 -19.83 10.88
CA MET A 154 21.69 -18.79 9.86
C MET A 154 21.94 -17.38 10.41
N VAL A 155 21.46 -17.07 11.62
CA VAL A 155 21.73 -15.78 12.28
C VAL A 155 23.22 -15.62 12.59
N LYS A 156 23.92 -16.70 13.01
CA LYS A 156 25.37 -16.68 13.18
C LYS A 156 26.10 -16.41 11.87
N ASP A 157 25.73 -17.11 10.81
CA ASP A 157 26.34 -16.93 9.49
C ASP A 157 26.15 -15.49 8.98
N GLU A 158 24.97 -14.89 9.17
CA GLU A 158 24.67 -13.50 8.82
C GLU A 158 25.54 -12.50 9.62
N VAL A 159 25.59 -12.64 10.95
CA VAL A 159 26.39 -11.75 11.81
C VAL A 159 27.89 -11.88 11.51
N PHE A 160 28.39 -13.08 11.33
CA PHE A 160 29.82 -13.30 11.06
C PHE A 160 30.22 -12.79 9.68
N ALA A 161 29.37 -12.96 8.66
CA ALA A 161 29.59 -12.35 7.36
C ALA A 161 29.64 -10.81 7.44
N LEU A 162 28.77 -10.20 8.26
CA LEU A 162 28.80 -8.76 8.50
C LEU A 162 30.11 -8.31 9.18
N VAL A 163 30.60 -9.08 10.16
CA VAL A 163 31.87 -8.78 10.83
C VAL A 163 33.04 -8.80 9.85
N GLU A 164 33.05 -9.80 8.97
CA GLU A 164 34.04 -9.92 7.90
C GLU A 164 33.92 -8.79 6.86
N GLU A 165 32.70 -8.34 6.52
CA GLU A 165 32.49 -7.20 5.62
C GLU A 165 33.07 -5.88 6.17
N PHE A 166 32.97 -5.68 7.48
CA PHE A 166 33.44 -4.46 8.16
C PHE A 166 34.90 -4.54 8.61
N GLU A 167 35.61 -5.61 8.29
CA GLU A 167 37.01 -5.78 8.66
C GLU A 167 37.84 -4.56 8.24
N ASN A 168 38.64 -4.04 9.15
CA ASN A 168 39.50 -2.89 8.95
C ASN A 168 38.80 -1.57 8.54
N THR A 169 37.51 -1.38 8.86
CA THR A 169 36.78 -0.15 8.56
C THR A 169 37.11 0.99 9.55
N PRO A 170 37.77 2.10 9.12
CA PRO A 170 38.04 3.24 10.00
C PRO A 170 36.74 3.91 10.47
N GLY A 171 36.74 4.44 11.69
CA GLY A 171 35.58 5.15 12.24
C GLY A 171 34.47 4.26 12.80
N MET A 172 34.60 2.94 12.74
CA MET A 172 33.71 2.03 13.45
C MET A 172 34.09 1.94 14.93
N LEU A 173 33.14 2.23 15.83
CA LEU A 173 33.37 2.28 17.27
C LEU A 173 33.25 0.92 17.97
N MET A 174 32.12 0.24 17.76
CA MET A 174 31.79 -1.02 18.43
C MET A 174 30.67 -1.77 17.72
N TRP A 175 30.59 -3.07 17.99
CA TRP A 175 29.50 -3.94 17.58
C TRP A 175 28.33 -3.81 18.55
N LEU A 176 27.10 -3.75 18.04
CA LEU A 176 25.89 -3.72 18.87
C LEU A 176 24.92 -4.84 18.46
N LEU A 177 24.68 -5.78 19.36
CA LEU A 177 23.80 -6.92 19.12
C LEU A 177 22.40 -6.71 19.69
N GLY A 178 21.40 -6.97 18.86
CA GLY A 178 20.00 -6.89 19.21
C GLY A 178 19.41 -5.48 19.14
N ASN A 179 18.12 -5.40 19.42
CA ASN A 179 17.34 -4.20 19.70
C ASN A 179 16.08 -4.59 20.48
N GLU A 180 16.20 -4.69 21.81
CA GLU A 180 15.11 -5.10 22.71
C GLU A 180 14.49 -6.47 22.38
N ASN A 181 15.33 -7.44 22.01
CA ASN A 181 14.88 -8.81 21.68
C ASN A 181 14.11 -9.47 22.83
N ASN A 182 14.36 -9.06 24.07
CA ASN A 182 13.65 -9.52 25.27
C ASN A 182 12.16 -9.15 25.29
N TYR A 183 11.76 -8.06 24.63
CA TYR A 183 10.34 -7.70 24.50
C TYR A 183 9.62 -8.49 23.39
N GLY A 184 10.35 -9.25 22.56
CA GLY A 184 9.79 -10.07 21.47
C GLY A 184 9.63 -11.57 21.78
N LEU A 185 9.78 -11.99 23.04
CA LEU A 185 9.81 -13.41 23.42
C LEU A 185 8.40 -14.02 23.56
N SER A 186 7.74 -14.37 22.45
CA SER A 186 6.34 -14.87 22.46
C SER A 186 6.04 -16.16 21.68
N TRP A 187 7.04 -16.94 21.25
CA TRP A 187 6.82 -18.20 20.51
C TRP A 187 6.50 -19.40 21.43
N ALA A 188 5.75 -20.38 20.92
CA ALA A 188 5.35 -21.57 21.67
C ALA A 188 6.17 -22.82 21.29
N SER A 189 6.44 -23.70 22.26
CA SER A 189 6.94 -25.07 22.06
C SER A 189 6.27 -26.02 23.05
N PHE A 190 6.19 -27.31 22.76
CA PHE A 190 5.55 -28.28 23.66
C PHE A 190 6.23 -28.27 25.05
N GLU A 191 7.54 -28.16 25.09
CA GLU A 191 8.34 -28.12 26.31
C GLU A 191 8.14 -26.81 27.09
N ILE A 192 8.05 -25.66 26.40
CA ILE A 192 7.84 -24.35 27.05
C ILE A 192 6.41 -24.24 27.56
N GLU A 193 5.42 -24.71 26.80
CA GLU A 193 4.01 -24.64 27.20
C GLU A 193 3.67 -25.60 28.37
N ALA A 194 4.52 -26.61 28.61
CA ALA A 194 4.43 -27.49 29.79
C ALA A 194 4.90 -26.82 31.09
N LEU A 195 5.59 -25.67 31.03
CA LEU A 195 6.07 -24.94 32.21
C LEU A 195 4.98 -24.00 32.77
N PRO A 196 5.04 -23.63 34.07
CA PRO A 196 4.24 -22.55 34.64
C PRO A 196 4.44 -21.23 33.87
N GLU A 197 3.39 -20.42 33.70
CA GLU A 197 3.39 -19.21 32.85
C GLU A 197 4.52 -18.22 33.16
N GLY A 198 4.89 -18.06 34.43
CA GLY A 198 6.01 -17.20 34.87
C GLY A 198 7.41 -17.75 34.57
N GLU A 199 7.56 -19.04 34.30
CA GLU A 199 8.84 -19.71 34.00
C GLU A 199 9.12 -19.77 32.50
N ARG A 200 8.08 -19.68 31.65
CA ARG A 200 8.18 -19.78 30.18
C ARG A 200 9.12 -18.74 29.58
N ASN A 201 8.99 -17.49 30.03
CA ASN A 201 9.75 -16.37 29.47
C ASN A 201 11.23 -16.40 29.86
N ALA A 202 11.56 -16.95 31.05
CA ALA A 202 12.94 -17.14 31.47
C ALA A 202 13.66 -18.19 30.59
N VAL A 203 12.97 -19.27 30.22
CA VAL A 203 13.53 -20.28 29.29
C VAL A 203 13.70 -19.70 27.88
N ARG A 204 12.70 -18.96 27.37
CA ARG A 204 12.80 -18.23 26.09
C ARG A 204 14.00 -17.27 26.09
N ALA A 205 14.18 -16.51 27.17
CA ALA A 205 15.29 -15.59 27.35
C ALA A 205 16.65 -16.32 27.31
N ARG A 206 16.76 -17.49 27.95
CA ARG A 206 18.00 -18.28 27.92
C ARG A 206 18.40 -18.73 26.51
N PHE A 207 17.44 -19.10 25.65
CA PHE A 207 17.75 -19.39 24.25
C PHE A 207 18.28 -18.17 23.48
N LEU A 208 17.67 -16.99 23.69
CA LEU A 208 18.15 -15.75 23.11
C LEU A 208 19.58 -15.41 23.59
N TYR A 209 19.81 -15.36 24.90
CA TYR A 209 21.09 -14.90 25.42
C TYR A 209 22.22 -15.92 25.24
N SER A 210 21.93 -17.22 25.19
CA SER A 210 22.94 -18.21 24.77
C SER A 210 23.36 -18.01 23.31
N LEU A 211 22.43 -17.64 22.40
CA LEU A 211 22.80 -17.27 21.03
C LEU A 211 23.64 -16.00 21.02
N MET A 212 23.25 -14.98 21.79
CA MET A 212 24.05 -13.76 21.92
C MET A 212 25.45 -14.05 22.46
N GLY A 213 25.59 -14.96 23.43
CA GLY A 213 26.89 -15.44 23.92
C GLY A 213 27.75 -16.05 22.82
N GLU A 214 27.19 -16.99 22.04
CA GLU A 214 27.87 -17.59 20.88
C GLU A 214 28.28 -16.53 19.84
N LEU A 215 27.44 -15.51 19.61
CA LEU A 215 27.74 -14.41 18.68
C LEU A 215 28.87 -13.53 19.21
N ILE A 216 28.86 -13.17 20.49
CA ILE A 216 29.90 -12.36 21.13
C ILE A 216 31.26 -13.05 20.98
N ASP A 217 31.33 -14.33 21.33
CA ASP A 217 32.56 -15.12 21.24
C ASP A 217 33.05 -15.19 19.79
N GLY A 218 32.16 -15.49 18.84
CA GLY A 218 32.50 -15.56 17.42
C GLY A 218 32.88 -14.21 16.78
N ILE A 219 32.39 -13.09 17.31
CA ILE A 219 32.83 -11.75 16.91
C ILE A 219 34.24 -11.50 17.40
N HIS A 220 34.56 -11.77 18.67
CA HIS A 220 35.91 -11.57 19.21
C HIS A 220 36.98 -12.42 18.52
N GLU A 221 36.61 -13.60 18.03
CA GLU A 221 37.50 -14.43 17.18
C GLU A 221 37.87 -13.75 15.85
N ARG A 222 37.01 -12.88 15.32
CA ARG A 222 37.14 -12.21 14.02
C ARG A 222 37.62 -10.76 14.12
N ASP A 223 37.15 -10.03 15.12
CA ASP A 223 37.52 -8.65 15.42
C ASP A 223 37.92 -8.51 16.90
N SER A 224 39.23 -8.43 17.13
CA SER A 224 39.81 -8.22 18.47
C SER A 224 40.09 -6.75 18.79
N LEU A 225 39.79 -5.82 17.87
CA LEU A 225 40.09 -4.40 18.01
C LEU A 225 38.91 -3.61 18.57
N ARG A 226 37.70 -4.16 18.51
CA ARG A 226 36.46 -3.47 18.90
C ARG A 226 35.69 -4.23 19.97
N PRO A 227 35.07 -3.52 20.93
CA PRO A 227 34.22 -4.15 21.92
C PRO A 227 32.89 -4.58 21.31
N VAL A 228 32.28 -5.58 21.94
CA VAL A 228 30.93 -6.05 21.65
C VAL A 228 29.98 -5.54 22.74
N CYS A 229 28.92 -4.87 22.29
CA CYS A 229 27.83 -4.34 23.09
C CYS A 229 26.52 -5.04 22.71
N MET A 230 25.50 -4.94 23.56
CA MET A 230 24.13 -5.38 23.25
C MET A 230 23.13 -4.24 23.45
N ALA A 231 21.97 -4.28 22.79
CA ALA A 231 20.87 -3.34 23.03
C ALA A 231 19.69 -4.08 23.69
N ASN A 232 19.70 -4.15 25.02
CA ASN A 232 18.67 -4.83 25.79
C ASN A 232 17.55 -3.87 26.23
N GLY A 233 16.30 -4.34 26.25
CA GLY A 233 15.19 -3.57 26.83
C GLY A 233 15.30 -3.53 28.35
N ASP A 234 15.69 -2.38 28.91
CA ASP A 234 16.01 -2.19 30.33
C ASP A 234 17.03 -3.25 30.84
N VAL A 235 17.12 -3.49 32.15
CA VAL A 235 17.95 -4.52 32.81
C VAL A 235 17.23 -5.86 32.94
N GLN A 236 16.17 -6.09 32.15
CA GLN A 236 15.41 -7.33 32.20
C GLN A 236 16.31 -8.52 31.86
N TYR A 237 16.18 -9.61 32.64
CA TYR A 237 16.96 -10.84 32.52
C TYR A 237 18.47 -10.70 32.75
N ILE A 238 18.96 -9.63 33.38
CA ILE A 238 20.40 -9.39 33.57
C ILE A 238 21.16 -10.56 34.23
N ASP A 239 20.52 -11.32 35.11
CA ASP A 239 21.11 -12.52 35.70
C ASP A 239 21.39 -13.61 34.64
N ILE A 240 20.47 -13.83 33.71
CA ILE A 240 20.65 -14.78 32.60
C ILE A 240 21.71 -14.24 31.63
N ILE A 241 21.72 -12.93 31.37
CA ILE A 241 22.73 -12.29 30.53
C ILE A 241 24.13 -12.49 31.13
N ALA A 242 24.29 -12.29 32.44
CA ALA A 242 25.55 -12.51 33.14
C ALA A 242 26.02 -13.98 33.07
N GLU A 243 25.10 -14.94 33.04
CA GLU A 243 25.39 -16.36 32.90
C GLU A 243 25.80 -16.76 31.48
N GLU A 244 25.07 -16.29 30.47
CA GLU A 244 25.17 -16.74 29.08
C GLU A 244 26.13 -15.89 28.23
N CYS A 245 26.32 -14.61 28.55
CA CYS A 245 27.11 -13.64 27.77
C CYS A 245 28.39 -13.21 28.50
N LYS A 246 29.24 -14.17 28.90
CA LYS A 246 30.40 -13.93 29.79
C LYS A 246 31.47 -13.00 29.23
N ASN A 247 31.61 -12.95 27.91
CA ASN A 247 32.60 -12.11 27.22
C ASN A 247 32.00 -10.78 26.72
N LEU A 248 30.82 -10.37 27.20
CA LEU A 248 30.27 -9.06 26.83
C LEU A 248 31.14 -7.92 27.39
N ASP A 249 31.59 -7.01 26.53
CA ASP A 249 32.46 -5.90 26.93
C ASP A 249 31.69 -4.73 27.54
N ILE A 250 30.51 -4.42 26.99
CA ILE A 250 29.68 -3.28 27.37
C ILE A 250 28.22 -3.73 27.44
N PHE A 251 27.56 -3.47 28.56
CA PHE A 251 26.12 -3.64 28.64
C PHE A 251 25.45 -2.41 28.03
N GLY A 252 24.68 -2.60 26.97
CA GLY A 252 23.87 -1.53 26.40
C GLY A 252 22.39 -1.76 26.63
N SER A 253 21.65 -0.68 26.85
CA SER A 253 20.22 -0.78 27.13
C SER A 253 19.41 0.37 26.56
N ASN A 254 18.30 0.01 25.91
CA ASN A 254 17.21 0.90 25.55
C ASN A 254 16.33 1.06 26.78
N GLN A 255 16.15 2.29 27.25
CA GLN A 255 15.44 2.55 28.50
C GLN A 255 14.63 3.85 28.45
N TYR A 256 13.45 3.78 29.05
CA TYR A 256 12.50 4.88 29.13
C TYR A 256 12.01 5.04 30.58
N ARG A 257 12.94 5.08 31.53
CA ARG A 257 12.67 5.18 32.98
C ARG A 257 12.30 6.60 33.45
N GLY A 258 12.09 7.53 32.52
CA GLY A 258 11.81 8.94 32.79
C GLY A 258 13.08 9.76 32.97
N ILE A 259 13.01 10.80 33.81
CA ILE A 259 14.11 11.77 33.97
C ILE A 259 15.34 11.18 34.66
N SER A 260 15.18 10.09 35.40
CA SER A 260 16.26 9.38 36.08
C SER A 260 16.21 7.88 35.83
N VAL A 261 17.39 7.27 35.70
CA VAL A 261 17.57 5.83 35.47
C VAL A 261 17.54 5.00 36.76
N ARG A 262 17.50 5.69 37.92
CA ARG A 262 17.38 5.12 39.27
C ARG A 262 18.56 4.22 39.63
N ASP A 263 18.32 2.92 39.80
CA ASP A 263 19.28 1.91 40.27
C ASP A 263 20.03 1.19 39.14
N MET A 264 19.79 1.57 37.88
CA MET A 264 20.29 0.85 36.71
C MET A 264 21.82 0.68 36.69
N ASN A 265 22.57 1.77 36.94
CA ASN A 265 24.03 1.71 37.02
C ASN A 265 24.52 0.77 38.11
N ASP A 266 23.86 0.79 39.27
CA ASP A 266 24.17 -0.03 40.44
C ASP A 266 23.91 -1.52 40.12
N VAL A 267 22.76 -1.85 39.52
CA VAL A 267 22.41 -3.22 39.11
C VAL A 267 23.41 -3.78 38.09
N VAL A 268 23.79 -3.01 37.06
CA VAL A 268 24.78 -3.45 36.06
C VAL A 268 26.15 -3.65 36.70
N LYS A 269 26.55 -2.76 37.62
CA LYS A 269 27.80 -2.88 38.37
C LYS A 269 27.85 -4.15 39.21
N ASP A 270 26.77 -4.45 39.92
CA ASP A 270 26.69 -5.58 40.85
C ASP A 270 26.60 -6.92 40.13
N LYS A 271 25.84 -6.99 39.03
CA LYS A 271 25.56 -8.24 38.31
C LYS A 271 26.61 -8.60 37.27
N MET A 272 27.13 -7.62 36.54
CA MET A 272 28.03 -7.86 35.42
C MET A 272 29.40 -7.19 35.58
N ASN A 273 29.46 -6.06 36.30
CA ASN A 273 30.69 -5.32 36.56
C ASN A 273 31.47 -4.93 35.28
N ILE A 274 30.72 -4.55 34.24
CA ILE A 274 31.16 -4.00 32.96
C ILE A 274 30.54 -2.59 32.75
N PRO A 275 31.07 -1.76 31.84
CA PRO A 275 30.49 -0.45 31.54
C PRO A 275 29.06 -0.52 31.00
N LEU A 276 28.32 0.57 31.20
CA LEU A 276 26.95 0.79 30.74
C LEU A 276 26.94 1.90 29.67
N VAL A 277 26.31 1.63 28.53
CA VAL A 277 25.95 2.63 27.52
C VAL A 277 24.43 2.65 27.33
N TYR A 278 23.83 3.83 27.28
CA TYR A 278 22.40 3.95 26.99
C TYR A 278 22.19 3.88 25.48
N THR A 279 21.65 2.78 24.95
CA THR A 279 21.57 2.57 23.50
C THR A 279 20.38 3.29 22.87
N GLU A 280 19.31 3.49 23.63
CA GLU A 280 18.19 4.39 23.35
C GLU A 280 17.65 4.97 24.65
N PHE A 281 17.33 6.26 24.64
CA PHE A 281 16.62 6.95 25.72
C PHE A 281 16.16 8.33 25.24
N GLY A 282 15.19 8.92 25.93
CA GLY A 282 14.71 10.28 25.66
C GLY A 282 13.29 10.52 26.13
N SER A 283 12.57 11.36 25.38
CA SER A 283 11.14 11.61 25.49
C SER A 283 10.62 12.00 24.10
N ASP A 284 9.37 11.69 23.79
CA ASP A 284 8.69 12.34 22.66
C ASP A 284 8.37 13.81 22.98
N ALA A 285 8.11 14.57 21.92
CA ALA A 285 7.76 15.98 21.97
C ALA A 285 6.25 16.20 21.79
N PHE A 286 5.40 15.22 22.10
CA PHE A 286 3.95 15.36 22.01
C PHE A 286 3.31 15.14 23.39
N ASN A 287 2.32 15.95 23.72
CA ASN A 287 1.56 15.80 24.97
C ASN A 287 0.23 15.12 24.66
N ALA A 288 0.12 13.84 24.99
CA ALA A 288 -1.06 13.03 24.66
C ALA A 288 -2.33 13.50 25.39
N ARG A 289 -2.19 14.23 26.51
CA ARG A 289 -3.33 14.78 27.26
C ARG A 289 -3.90 16.03 26.59
N THR A 290 -3.05 16.91 26.08
CA THR A 290 -3.47 18.18 25.45
C THR A 290 -3.57 18.11 23.93
N MET A 291 -3.10 17.03 23.31
CA MET A 291 -3.02 16.82 21.86
C MET A 291 -2.20 17.92 21.17
N GLN A 292 -1.04 18.28 21.73
CA GLN A 292 -0.18 19.36 21.24
C GLN A 292 1.30 19.02 21.40
N GLU A 293 2.14 19.59 20.53
CA GLU A 293 3.60 19.48 20.65
C GLU A 293 4.12 20.20 21.92
N ASP A 294 4.97 19.52 22.69
CA ASP A 294 5.62 19.99 23.92
C ASP A 294 7.15 19.77 23.87
N GLN A 295 7.85 20.63 23.11
CA GLN A 295 9.30 20.58 22.99
C GLN A 295 10.04 20.86 24.32
N ALA A 296 9.40 21.60 25.24
CA ALA A 296 10.02 21.95 26.52
C ALA A 296 10.08 20.75 27.45
N MET A 297 9.05 19.90 27.45
CA MET A 297 9.06 18.63 28.15
C MET A 297 10.19 17.74 27.63
N GLN A 298 10.30 17.54 26.31
CA GLN A 298 11.38 16.74 25.72
C GLN A 298 12.77 17.21 26.18
N ALA A 299 13.03 18.53 26.13
CA ALA A 299 14.30 19.09 26.58
C ALA A 299 14.55 18.86 28.08
N LYS A 300 13.53 18.97 28.94
CA LYS A 300 13.63 18.71 30.38
C LYS A 300 14.12 17.30 30.68
N TYR A 301 13.54 16.29 30.01
CA TYR A 301 13.92 14.90 30.21
C TYR A 301 15.37 14.64 29.78
N LEU A 302 15.73 15.08 28.59
CA LEU A 302 17.08 14.87 28.04
C LEU A 302 18.16 15.60 28.86
N ILE A 303 17.91 16.80 29.37
CA ILE A 303 18.84 17.49 30.28
C ILE A 303 19.07 16.67 31.55
N GLY A 304 18.00 16.17 32.19
CA GLY A 304 18.11 15.38 33.42
C GLY A 304 18.82 14.05 33.22
N GLN A 305 18.46 13.34 32.14
CA GLN A 305 19.09 12.06 31.78
C GLN A 305 20.59 12.24 31.49
N TRP A 306 20.99 13.26 30.72
CA TRP A 306 22.40 13.53 30.45
C TRP A 306 23.16 14.02 31.69
N GLN A 307 22.54 14.79 32.58
CA GLN A 307 23.16 15.12 33.86
C GLN A 307 23.51 13.85 34.64
N GLU A 308 22.57 12.90 34.76
CA GLU A 308 22.80 11.64 35.46
C GLU A 308 23.89 10.79 34.79
N ILE A 309 23.92 10.74 33.45
CA ILE A 309 25.00 10.09 32.68
C ILE A 309 26.37 10.68 33.04
N TYR A 310 26.49 12.00 33.13
CA TYR A 310 27.72 12.68 33.54
C TYR A 310 28.08 12.36 35.00
N GLU A 311 27.12 12.42 35.92
CA GLU A 311 27.36 12.13 37.34
C GLU A 311 27.79 10.67 37.58
N ARG A 312 27.31 9.73 36.78
CA ARG A 312 27.65 8.28 36.87
C ARG A 312 28.86 7.87 36.03
N SER A 313 29.52 8.83 35.37
CA SER A 313 30.73 8.59 34.57
C SER A 313 31.98 8.39 35.45
N TYR A 314 33.07 7.95 34.82
CA TYR A 314 34.35 7.68 35.49
C TYR A 314 34.85 8.85 36.37
N GLY A 315 35.30 8.53 37.59
CA GLY A 315 36.00 9.47 38.46
C GLY A 315 35.14 10.50 39.21
N LYS A 316 33.81 10.32 39.26
CA LYS A 316 32.89 11.28 39.93
C LYS A 316 32.51 10.92 41.37
N GLY A 317 32.96 9.78 41.89
CA GLY A 317 32.62 9.31 43.25
C GLY A 317 31.25 8.65 43.38
N LEU A 318 30.53 8.43 42.28
CA LEU A 318 29.40 7.50 42.18
C LEU A 318 29.87 6.16 41.58
N VAL A 319 28.97 5.35 41.00
CA VAL A 319 29.27 4.01 40.45
C VAL A 319 30.38 4.02 39.39
N GLY A 320 30.44 5.07 38.57
CA GLY A 320 31.53 5.29 37.62
C GLY A 320 31.56 4.33 36.43
N ASN A 321 30.42 3.78 36.00
CA ASN A 321 30.33 2.83 34.88
C ASN A 321 29.58 3.37 33.65
N ALA A 322 29.06 4.60 33.66
CA ALA A 322 28.42 5.17 32.48
C ALA A 322 29.47 5.65 31.46
N VAL A 323 29.45 5.09 30.25
CA VAL A 323 30.39 5.46 29.16
C VAL A 323 29.76 6.30 28.04
N GLY A 324 28.50 6.69 28.22
CA GLY A 324 27.77 7.58 27.31
C GLY A 324 26.40 7.05 26.94
N GLY A 325 25.79 7.64 25.91
CA GLY A 325 24.46 7.24 25.46
C GLY A 325 24.13 7.75 24.06
N MET A 326 23.15 7.11 23.43
CA MET A 326 22.61 7.40 22.11
C MET A 326 21.15 7.85 22.23
N ILE A 327 20.88 9.12 21.93
CA ILE A 327 19.54 9.71 22.05
C ILE A 327 18.61 9.07 21.02
N PHE A 328 17.40 8.71 21.43
CA PHE A 328 16.33 8.28 20.52
C PHE A 328 15.34 9.45 20.35
N GLN A 329 15.19 10.06 19.19
CA GLN A 329 16.00 9.87 17.97
C GLN A 329 16.29 11.19 17.26
N TRP A 330 17.08 11.16 16.18
CA TRP A 330 17.50 12.37 15.48
C TRP A 330 16.33 13.15 14.88
N ALA A 331 15.51 12.50 14.05
CA ALA A 331 14.39 13.10 13.33
C ALA A 331 13.08 12.35 13.60
N ASP A 332 11.94 13.03 13.41
CA ASP A 332 10.61 12.42 13.58
C ASP A 332 10.39 11.18 12.72
N GLY A 333 9.58 10.24 13.22
CA GLY A 333 9.30 8.97 12.56
C GLY A 333 7.85 8.88 12.08
N TRP A 334 7.47 9.62 11.03
CA TRP A 334 6.10 9.70 10.45
C TRP A 334 5.50 8.38 9.95
N TRP A 335 6.21 7.28 10.14
CA TRP A 335 5.83 5.93 9.75
C TRP A 335 5.69 5.00 10.96
N LYS A 336 5.94 5.45 12.19
CA LYS A 336 5.98 4.54 13.34
C LYS A 336 4.59 4.04 13.71
N PHE A 337 3.54 4.84 13.50
CA PHE A 337 2.17 4.37 13.65
C PHE A 337 1.65 3.74 12.35
N ARG A 338 0.99 2.58 12.48
CA ARG A 338 0.49 1.71 11.38
C ARG A 338 1.53 1.19 10.37
N GLN A 339 2.67 1.86 10.19
CA GLN A 339 3.85 1.43 9.41
C GLN A 339 3.66 1.29 7.90
N GLU A 340 2.44 1.10 7.42
CA GLU A 340 2.12 0.94 6.00
C GLU A 340 1.01 1.88 5.51
N GLU A 341 0.40 2.62 6.43
CA GLU A 341 -0.70 3.55 6.18
C GLU A 341 -0.39 4.91 6.82
N ARG A 342 -1.10 5.97 6.38
CA ARG A 342 -1.00 7.32 6.96
C ARG A 342 0.44 7.90 6.93
N LEU A 343 1.34 7.41 6.07
CA LEU A 343 2.76 7.81 6.00
C LEU A 343 3.02 9.30 5.67
N ASN A 344 1.99 10.03 5.23
CA ASN A 344 2.02 11.47 4.93
C ASN A 344 1.32 12.31 6.01
N ILE A 345 0.95 11.71 7.14
CA ILE A 345 0.30 12.36 8.27
C ILE A 345 1.22 12.18 9.48
N HIS A 346 1.54 13.26 10.19
CA HIS A 346 2.25 13.16 11.47
C HIS A 346 1.25 12.75 12.55
N ASP A 347 1.26 11.47 12.92
CA ASP A 347 0.22 10.87 13.72
C ASP A 347 0.28 11.32 15.19
N THR A 348 -0.88 11.40 15.82
CA THR A 348 -1.02 11.83 17.22
C THR A 348 -1.27 10.65 18.17
N ASN A 349 -1.27 9.42 17.65
CA ASN A 349 -1.52 8.21 18.43
C ASN A 349 -0.34 7.84 19.37
N ALA A 350 -0.60 7.88 20.67
CA ALA A 350 0.29 7.27 21.67
C ALA A 350 0.13 5.74 21.70
N SER A 351 1.24 5.01 21.48
CA SER A 351 1.22 3.55 21.30
C SER A 351 1.29 2.75 22.60
N TRP A 352 1.86 3.33 23.69
CA TRP A 352 1.99 2.65 24.98
C TRP A 352 2.00 3.62 26.19
N PRO A 353 1.71 3.13 27.41
CA PRO A 353 1.65 3.95 28.62
C PRO A 353 2.97 3.95 29.41
N ASN A 354 3.33 5.10 29.98
CA ASN A 354 4.51 5.22 30.83
C ASN A 354 4.35 6.28 31.95
N ALA A 355 4.19 5.79 33.19
CA ALA A 355 4.04 6.65 34.37
C ALA A 355 5.30 7.43 34.74
N ALA A 356 6.46 7.15 34.13
CA ALA A 356 7.69 7.90 34.34
C ALA A 356 7.67 9.30 33.67
N TYR A 357 6.62 9.57 32.88
CA TYR A 357 6.34 10.85 32.20
C TYR A 357 5.03 11.46 32.74
N PRO A 358 4.99 11.94 33.99
CA PRO A 358 3.75 12.36 34.67
C PRO A 358 3.08 13.61 34.09
N GLU A 359 3.77 14.38 33.25
CA GLU A 359 3.25 15.60 32.64
C GLU A 359 1.99 15.35 31.80
N ASP A 360 1.90 14.19 31.14
CA ASP A 360 0.78 13.79 30.30
C ASP A 360 0.25 12.37 30.55
N TYR A 361 0.89 11.61 31.46
CA TYR A 361 0.38 10.32 31.90
C TYR A 361 -0.98 10.44 32.59
N VAL A 362 -1.89 9.55 32.19
CA VAL A 362 -3.18 9.33 32.83
C VAL A 362 -3.34 7.82 33.03
N GLU A 363 -3.73 7.38 34.23
CA GLU A 363 -3.89 5.96 34.54
C GLU A 363 -4.86 5.30 33.56
N GLY A 364 -4.43 4.19 32.94
CA GLY A 364 -5.20 3.47 31.92
C GLY A 364 -5.11 4.04 30.50
N GLU A 365 -4.37 5.12 30.28
CA GLU A 365 -4.17 5.72 28.95
C GLU A 365 -2.70 5.65 28.51
N ASN A 366 -2.49 5.58 27.18
CA ASN A 366 -1.17 5.67 26.57
C ASN A 366 -0.72 7.14 26.49
N ASN A 367 0.57 7.40 26.65
CA ASN A 367 1.14 8.74 26.50
C ASN A 367 2.40 8.81 25.62
N MET A 368 3.06 7.69 25.33
CA MET A 368 4.27 7.70 24.51
C MET A 368 3.94 7.67 23.02
N ASN A 369 4.29 8.72 22.26
CA ASN A 369 4.07 8.80 20.82
C ASN A 369 5.36 8.61 20.01
N GLU A 370 5.51 7.46 19.35
CA GLU A 370 6.72 7.08 18.60
C GLU A 370 7.06 7.98 17.41
N GLU A 371 6.09 8.70 16.82
CA GLU A 371 6.38 9.57 15.68
C GLU A 371 7.05 10.89 16.07
N TRP A 372 6.96 11.27 17.35
CA TRP A 372 7.38 12.58 17.87
C TRP A 372 8.67 12.54 18.71
N TRP A 373 9.43 11.45 18.65
CA TRP A 373 10.71 11.30 19.37
C TRP A 373 11.87 12.09 18.78
N GLY A 374 11.72 12.65 17.58
CA GLY A 374 12.77 13.42 16.95
C GLY A 374 13.19 14.60 17.83
N ILE A 375 14.49 14.84 17.98
CA ILE A 375 14.98 16.14 18.47
C ILE A 375 15.03 17.18 17.34
N CYS A 376 14.77 16.77 16.10
CA CYS A 376 14.56 17.59 14.93
C CYS A 376 13.22 17.23 14.26
N ALA A 377 12.40 18.25 13.98
CA ALA A 377 11.19 18.09 13.18
C ALA A 377 11.52 18.02 11.68
N LYS A 378 10.73 17.28 10.90
CA LYS A 378 10.89 17.18 9.43
C LYS A 378 10.06 18.21 8.69
N GLY A 379 10.68 18.86 7.70
CA GLY A 379 9.97 19.61 6.67
C GLY A 379 9.43 18.71 5.55
N PRO A 380 8.69 19.28 4.58
CA PRO A 380 8.20 18.54 3.42
C PRO A 380 9.34 17.90 2.62
N THR A 381 9.11 16.68 2.14
CA THR A 381 9.98 15.98 1.21
C THR A 381 9.79 16.54 -0.21
N ASN A 382 10.88 16.87 -0.90
CA ASN A 382 10.82 17.26 -2.31
C ASN A 382 10.83 16.04 -3.25
N SER A 383 10.60 16.25 -4.56
CA SER A 383 10.52 15.17 -5.55
C SER A 383 11.80 14.34 -5.73
N GLN A 384 12.92 14.78 -5.16
CA GLN A 384 14.19 14.05 -5.16
C GLN A 384 14.40 13.24 -3.87
N GLY A 385 13.53 13.37 -2.86
CA GLY A 385 13.65 12.70 -1.57
C GLY A 385 14.42 13.50 -0.51
N TYR A 386 14.74 14.77 -0.75
CA TYR A 386 15.38 15.64 0.23
C TYR A 386 14.35 16.34 1.11
N PHE A 387 14.64 16.51 2.39
CA PHE A 387 13.87 17.35 3.32
C PHE A 387 14.80 18.17 4.20
N LYS A 388 14.29 19.28 4.73
CA LYS A 388 15.00 20.10 5.71
C LYS A 388 14.61 19.69 7.13
N LEU A 389 15.58 19.60 8.03
CA LEU A 389 15.35 19.42 9.46
C LEU A 389 15.26 20.76 10.19
N TYR A 390 14.41 20.79 11.22
CA TYR A 390 14.17 21.92 12.09
C TYR A 390 14.44 21.51 13.54
N PRO A 391 15.59 21.90 14.12
CA PRO A 391 15.94 21.53 15.49
C PRO A 391 14.93 21.99 16.54
N ARG A 392 14.60 21.11 17.49
CA ARG A 392 13.74 21.41 18.65
C ARG A 392 14.54 21.95 19.83
N ALA A 393 13.84 22.37 20.88
CA ALA A 393 14.42 22.83 22.14
C ALA A 393 15.50 21.87 22.70
N ALA A 394 15.31 20.55 22.58
CA ALA A 394 16.27 19.55 23.04
C ALA A 394 17.65 19.66 22.36
N TYR A 395 17.69 19.92 21.04
CA TYR A 395 18.94 20.11 20.31
C TYR A 395 19.76 21.26 20.90
N TYR A 396 19.14 22.42 21.09
CA TYR A 396 19.82 23.61 21.62
C TYR A 396 20.29 23.45 23.06
N ALA A 397 19.49 22.78 23.90
CA ALA A 397 19.87 22.49 25.28
C ALA A 397 21.08 21.55 25.34
N LEU A 398 21.08 20.48 24.54
CA LEU A 398 22.14 19.49 24.54
C LEU A 398 23.42 19.99 23.86
N ALA A 399 23.31 20.82 22.83
CA ALA A 399 24.46 21.52 22.24
C ALA A 399 25.23 22.38 23.25
N LYS A 400 24.55 22.88 24.30
CA LYS A 400 25.19 23.55 25.44
C LYS A 400 25.68 22.55 26.48
N ALA A 401 24.92 21.48 26.74
CA ALA A 401 25.29 20.42 27.68
C ALA A 401 26.64 19.79 27.32
N PHE A 402 26.83 19.41 26.05
CA PHE A 402 28.02 18.68 25.59
C PHE A 402 29.30 19.52 25.51
N LYS A 403 29.25 20.82 25.82
CA LYS A 403 30.45 21.66 25.93
C LYS A 403 31.28 21.36 27.17
N LEU A 404 30.70 20.72 28.19
CA LEU A 404 31.44 20.29 29.37
C LEU A 404 32.17 18.97 29.06
N ASP A 405 33.49 18.98 29.13
CA ASP A 405 34.29 17.75 29.04
C ASP A 405 34.06 16.87 30.29
N PRO A 406 33.48 15.67 30.15
CA PRO A 406 33.18 14.78 31.27
C PRO A 406 34.45 14.26 31.95
N TYR A 407 35.59 14.19 31.25
CA TYR A 407 36.82 13.59 31.77
C TYR A 407 37.92 14.61 32.09
N ALA A 408 37.64 15.91 31.96
CA ALA A 408 38.58 16.94 32.40
C ALA A 408 38.92 16.78 33.90
N PRO A 409 40.18 17.03 34.32
CA PRO A 409 40.64 16.82 35.70
C PRO A 409 39.86 17.59 36.76
N ASP A 410 39.21 18.71 36.39
CA ASP A 410 38.44 19.58 37.28
C ASP A 410 36.91 19.40 37.13
N THR A 411 36.45 18.43 36.34
CA THR A 411 35.02 18.10 36.21
C THR A 411 34.58 17.17 37.35
N ASP A 412 34.13 17.76 38.46
CA ASP A 412 33.54 17.05 39.59
C ASP A 412 32.00 17.12 39.60
N LEU A 413 31.35 16.48 40.58
CA LEU A 413 29.89 16.50 40.71
C LEU A 413 29.32 17.91 40.87
N ALA A 414 30.01 18.82 41.57
CA ALA A 414 29.54 20.17 41.80
C ALA A 414 29.53 20.97 40.49
N LYS A 415 30.59 20.84 39.69
CA LYS A 415 30.70 21.47 38.36
C LYS A 415 29.67 20.91 37.38
N ILE A 416 29.44 19.59 37.37
CA ILE A 416 28.39 18.96 36.55
C ILE A 416 27.01 19.54 36.91
N ARG A 417 26.65 19.54 38.21
CA ARG A 417 25.35 20.06 38.68
C ARG A 417 25.17 21.53 38.38
N ALA A 418 26.22 22.33 38.54
CA ALA A 418 26.18 23.76 38.20
C ALA A 418 25.99 23.99 36.69
N HIS A 419 26.67 23.22 35.84
CA HIS A 419 26.55 23.30 34.38
C HIS A 419 25.16 22.92 33.89
N PHE A 420 24.66 21.75 34.27
CA PHE A 420 23.34 21.28 33.85
C PHE A 420 22.21 22.08 34.50
N GLY A 421 22.37 22.53 35.75
CA GLY A 421 21.40 23.39 36.42
C GLY A 421 21.25 24.79 35.81
N ALA A 422 22.23 25.25 35.02
CA ALA A 422 22.13 26.48 34.24
C ALA A 422 21.35 26.33 32.92
N LEU A 423 21.07 25.09 32.49
CA LEU A 423 20.29 24.82 31.29
C LEU A 423 18.81 24.94 31.60
N SER A 424 18.09 25.74 30.80
CA SER A 424 16.66 25.98 30.95
C SER A 424 15.91 25.45 29.73
N PRO A 425 14.97 24.49 29.90
CA PRO A 425 14.11 24.02 28.81
C PRO A 425 13.32 25.16 28.15
N ALA A 426 12.85 26.12 28.94
CA ALA A 426 12.11 27.28 28.44
C ALA A 426 12.98 28.19 27.57
N THR A 427 14.23 28.44 27.95
CA THR A 427 15.17 29.23 27.13
C THR A 427 15.51 28.49 25.84
N ALA A 428 15.70 27.17 25.89
CA ALA A 428 15.95 26.39 24.69
C ALA A 428 14.74 26.38 23.73
N ALA A 429 13.51 26.35 24.28
CA ALA A 429 12.29 26.51 23.48
C ALA A 429 12.15 27.91 22.86
N LEU A 430 12.69 28.95 23.50
CA LEU A 430 12.77 30.29 22.90
C LEU A 430 13.76 30.35 21.74
N GLU A 431 14.89 29.65 21.84
CA GLU A 431 15.88 29.54 20.75
C GLU A 431 15.32 28.76 19.56
N ALA A 432 14.67 27.63 19.82
CA ALA A 432 13.99 26.83 18.79
C ALA A 432 12.80 27.54 18.12
N ARG A 433 12.35 28.69 18.64
CA ARG A 433 11.20 29.42 18.09
C ARG A 433 11.44 29.87 16.65
N GLY A 434 12.68 30.18 16.27
CA GLY A 434 13.03 30.53 14.89
C GLY A 434 12.78 29.38 13.91
N ASP A 435 13.26 28.19 14.25
CA ASP A 435 13.05 26.97 13.45
C ASP A 435 11.59 26.55 13.44
N LYS A 436 10.92 26.58 14.60
CA LYS A 436 9.48 26.33 14.68
C LYS A 436 8.70 27.33 13.84
N ALA A 437 9.06 28.61 13.85
CA ALA A 437 8.43 29.64 13.02
C ALA A 437 8.73 29.44 11.54
N ALA A 438 9.92 28.96 11.15
CA ALA A 438 10.26 28.65 9.77
C ALA A 438 9.51 27.40 9.26
N LEU A 439 9.45 26.33 10.07
CA LEU A 439 8.63 25.16 9.80
C LEU A 439 7.16 25.57 9.69
N ASN A 440 6.65 26.38 10.63
CA ASN A 440 5.30 26.90 10.60
C ASN A 440 5.07 27.88 9.44
N ALA A 441 6.04 28.67 9.00
CA ALA A 441 5.90 29.48 7.79
C ALA A 441 5.78 28.61 6.52
N THR A 442 6.33 27.39 6.58
CA THR A 442 6.19 26.35 5.56
C THR A 442 4.89 25.54 5.72
N ALA A 443 4.30 25.48 6.93
CA ALA A 443 3.20 24.57 7.30
C ALA A 443 1.88 25.22 7.78
N GLN A 444 1.84 26.51 8.15
CA GLN A 444 0.71 27.19 8.83
C GLN A 444 0.07 28.31 8.00
N ALA A 445 -0.48 27.98 6.85
CA ALA A 445 -1.78 28.59 6.57
C ALA A 445 -2.82 27.57 7.05
N LYS A 446 -3.62 27.92 8.07
CA LYS A 446 -4.76 27.09 8.53
C LYS A 446 -5.62 26.60 7.36
N VAL A 447 -5.58 27.35 6.27
CA VAL A 447 -5.99 26.98 4.92
C VAL A 447 -4.82 27.28 3.99
N ARG A 448 -4.30 26.30 3.25
CA ARG A 448 -3.21 26.47 2.27
C ARG A 448 -3.60 25.91 0.92
N LEU A 449 -3.02 26.45 -0.16
CA LEU A 449 -2.97 25.75 -1.44
C LEU A 449 -1.97 24.60 -1.27
N ALA A 450 -2.50 23.38 -1.17
CA ALA A 450 -1.71 22.17 -0.96
C ALA A 450 -1.27 21.51 -2.25
N GLY A 451 -1.94 21.81 -3.37
CA GLY A 451 -1.51 21.32 -4.67
C GLY A 451 -2.13 22.10 -5.82
N LEU A 452 -1.43 22.07 -6.96
CA LEU A 452 -1.88 22.65 -8.22
C LEU A 452 -1.56 21.65 -9.33
N ARG A 453 -2.59 21.23 -10.07
CA ARG A 453 -2.44 20.38 -11.25
C ARG A 453 -2.96 21.09 -12.50
N MET A 454 -2.23 21.00 -13.59
CA MET A 454 -2.61 21.55 -14.90
C MET A 454 -2.31 20.51 -15.96
N GLU A 455 -3.28 20.26 -16.83
CA GLU A 455 -3.18 19.27 -17.90
C GLU A 455 -3.46 19.97 -19.22
N PHE A 456 -2.44 20.02 -20.07
CA PHE A 456 -2.54 20.54 -21.44
C PHE A 456 -2.30 19.38 -22.39
N GLU A 457 -3.26 19.10 -23.25
CA GLU A 457 -3.18 18.00 -24.21
C GLU A 457 -3.56 18.47 -25.62
N THR A 458 -2.95 17.86 -26.63
CA THR A 458 -3.34 18.05 -28.03
C THR A 458 -3.65 16.70 -28.64
N TYR A 459 -4.65 16.65 -29.50
CA TYR A 459 -5.14 15.44 -30.13
C TYR A 459 -5.03 15.57 -31.64
N SER A 460 -4.25 14.70 -32.27
CA SER A 460 -4.28 14.52 -33.73
C SER A 460 -4.87 13.16 -34.02
N THR A 461 -6.03 13.12 -34.67
CA THR A 461 -6.74 11.88 -34.97
C THR A 461 -6.93 11.68 -36.47
N GLY A 462 -7.03 10.42 -36.87
CA GLY A 462 -7.34 10.03 -38.23
C GLY A 462 -8.00 8.66 -38.26
N ALA A 463 -8.79 8.42 -39.29
CA ALA A 463 -9.48 7.15 -39.47
C ALA A 463 -9.64 6.81 -40.96
N THR A 464 -9.83 5.53 -41.26
CA THR A 464 -10.11 4.99 -42.59
C THR A 464 -11.25 3.99 -42.45
N VAL A 465 -12.28 4.08 -43.30
CA VAL A 465 -13.48 3.20 -43.23
C VAL A 465 -14.08 3.25 -41.81
N SER A 466 -14.39 4.47 -41.35
CA SER A 466 -14.93 4.78 -40.03
C SER A 466 -16.11 5.74 -40.16
N THR A 467 -17.04 5.69 -39.20
CA THR A 467 -18.17 6.63 -39.09
C THR A 467 -17.75 8.01 -38.58
N THR A 468 -16.53 8.17 -38.05
CA THR A 468 -16.01 9.47 -37.63
C THR A 468 -15.85 10.41 -38.83
N PRO A 469 -16.49 11.60 -38.84
CA PRO A 469 -16.51 12.48 -40.00
C PRO A 469 -15.20 13.26 -40.18
N GLU A 470 -14.95 13.79 -41.38
CA GLU A 470 -13.77 14.64 -41.67
C GLU A 470 -13.88 16.06 -41.06
N SER A 471 -15.07 16.47 -40.63
CA SER A 471 -15.33 17.79 -40.04
C SER A 471 -16.59 17.72 -39.16
N PRO A 472 -16.73 18.60 -38.15
CA PRO A 472 -17.89 18.62 -37.28
C PRO A 472 -19.20 18.72 -38.05
N VAL A 473 -20.17 17.85 -37.74
CA VAL A 473 -21.51 17.88 -38.31
C VAL A 473 -22.43 18.74 -37.42
N PRO A 474 -23.01 19.83 -37.92
CA PRO A 474 -23.87 20.69 -37.10
C PRO A 474 -25.07 19.94 -36.52
N GLY A 475 -25.29 20.09 -35.20
CA GLY A 475 -26.39 19.42 -34.48
C GLY A 475 -26.19 17.94 -34.19
N SER A 476 -25.04 17.36 -34.56
CA SER A 476 -24.69 15.99 -34.15
C SER A 476 -24.19 15.97 -32.71
N ALA A 477 -24.69 15.01 -31.93
CA ALA A 477 -24.20 14.71 -30.59
C ALA A 477 -23.20 13.53 -30.57
N GLU A 478 -22.79 13.03 -31.74
CA GLU A 478 -21.88 11.89 -31.87
C GLU A 478 -20.41 12.28 -31.64
N TYR A 479 -19.67 11.38 -30.98
CA TYR A 479 -18.24 11.52 -30.75
C TYR A 479 -17.49 10.28 -31.26
N PRO A 480 -16.23 10.42 -31.73
CA PRO A 480 -15.51 11.68 -31.94
C PRO A 480 -16.18 12.55 -33.03
N ALA A 481 -16.26 13.86 -32.80
CA ALA A 481 -17.03 14.76 -33.65
C ALA A 481 -16.39 15.02 -35.02
N PHE A 482 -15.08 14.76 -35.16
CA PHE A 482 -14.33 14.84 -36.40
C PHE A 482 -12.96 14.15 -36.27
N VAL A 483 -12.32 13.82 -37.41
CA VAL A 483 -10.88 13.54 -37.47
C VAL A 483 -10.09 14.82 -37.71
N GLY A 484 -8.93 14.98 -37.07
CA GLY A 484 -8.09 16.17 -37.26
C GLY A 484 -7.35 16.58 -36.01
N PHE A 485 -7.15 17.88 -35.81
CA PHE A 485 -6.44 18.43 -34.66
C PHE A 485 -7.39 19.14 -33.68
N ASP A 486 -7.20 18.90 -32.39
CA ASP A 486 -7.88 19.60 -31.30
C ASP A 486 -6.98 19.68 -30.05
N GLN A 487 -7.44 20.37 -29.01
CA GLN A 487 -6.72 20.57 -27.75
C GLN A 487 -7.63 20.45 -26.53
N MET A 488 -7.05 20.16 -25.36
CA MET A 488 -7.76 20.08 -24.09
C MET A 488 -6.96 20.77 -22.98
N GLU A 489 -7.64 21.54 -22.13
CA GLU A 489 -7.04 22.12 -20.94
C GLU A 489 -7.88 21.86 -19.68
N SER A 490 -7.25 21.31 -18.64
CA SER A 490 -7.90 21.01 -17.36
C SER A 490 -7.03 21.48 -16.18
N PHE A 491 -7.61 22.18 -15.22
CA PHE A 491 -6.91 22.82 -14.11
C PHE A 491 -7.48 22.38 -12.76
N TYR A 492 -6.64 22.04 -11.81
CA TYR A 492 -7.04 21.53 -10.49
C TYR A 492 -6.31 22.27 -9.39
N ALA A 493 -7.05 22.74 -8.38
CA ALA A 493 -6.48 23.39 -7.21
C ALA A 493 -6.92 22.64 -5.95
N THR A 494 -5.95 22.15 -5.17
CA THR A 494 -6.19 21.47 -3.89
C THR A 494 -5.95 22.43 -2.75
N ILE A 495 -6.98 22.64 -1.95
CA ILE A 495 -6.97 23.46 -0.75
C ILE A 495 -6.99 22.53 0.45
N GLU A 496 -6.04 22.67 1.35
CA GLU A 496 -5.97 21.91 2.60
C GLU A 496 -6.22 22.82 3.79
N ALA A 497 -6.97 22.34 4.78
CA ALA A 497 -7.24 23.03 6.02
C ALA A 497 -6.86 22.17 7.24
N LYS A 498 -6.04 22.73 8.14
CA LYS A 498 -5.61 22.08 9.40
C LYS A 498 -5.94 22.97 10.60
N PRO A 499 -7.21 22.99 11.07
CA PRO A 499 -7.63 23.86 12.17
C PRO A 499 -7.04 23.48 13.54
N ALA A 500 -6.63 22.21 13.72
CA ALA A 500 -5.97 21.66 14.91
C ALA A 500 -5.00 20.53 14.50
N GLU A 501 -4.04 20.14 15.36
CA GLU A 501 -3.06 19.09 15.01
C GLU A 501 -3.70 17.75 14.64
N ASN A 502 -4.87 17.48 15.20
CA ASN A 502 -5.63 16.25 15.04
C ASN A 502 -6.80 16.35 14.05
N VAL A 503 -6.90 17.44 13.26
CA VAL A 503 -7.94 17.61 12.23
C VAL A 503 -7.31 18.07 10.92
N LEU A 504 -7.56 17.34 9.85
CA LEU A 504 -7.06 17.63 8.50
C LEU A 504 -8.17 17.49 7.47
N GLY A 505 -8.45 18.53 6.69
CA GLY A 505 -9.38 18.47 5.56
C GLY A 505 -8.72 18.87 4.25
N SER A 506 -9.12 18.26 3.14
CA SER A 506 -8.68 18.61 1.80
C SER A 506 -9.85 18.73 0.82
N LEU A 507 -9.75 19.65 -0.12
CA LEU A 507 -10.75 19.89 -1.18
C LEU A 507 -10.03 20.22 -2.48
N THR A 508 -10.30 19.46 -3.54
CA THR A 508 -9.82 19.78 -4.88
C THR A 508 -10.95 20.32 -5.75
N VAL A 509 -10.71 21.47 -6.38
CA VAL A 509 -11.63 22.06 -7.37
C VAL A 509 -11.00 21.90 -8.75
N ASN A 510 -11.79 21.45 -9.73
CA ASN A 510 -11.40 21.41 -11.14
C ASN A 510 -12.08 22.53 -11.93
N VAL A 511 -11.33 23.12 -12.85
CA VAL A 511 -11.74 24.18 -13.77
C VAL A 511 -11.33 23.77 -15.18
N LEU A 512 -12.24 23.86 -16.15
CA LEU A 512 -12.00 23.49 -17.54
C LEU A 512 -11.63 24.70 -18.40
N GLY A 513 -10.60 24.54 -19.24
CA GLY A 513 -10.37 25.35 -20.45
C GLY A 513 -11.09 24.71 -21.64
N ASN A 514 -10.46 24.58 -22.81
CA ASN A 514 -11.04 23.88 -23.95
C ASN A 514 -11.25 22.39 -23.64
N VAL A 515 -12.31 21.80 -24.18
CA VAL A 515 -12.60 20.36 -24.08
C VAL A 515 -12.56 19.81 -25.50
N ALA A 516 -11.71 18.82 -25.73
CA ALA A 516 -11.52 18.26 -27.07
C ALA A 516 -12.73 17.40 -27.48
N ASP A 517 -13.12 17.49 -28.75
CA ASP A 517 -14.25 16.75 -29.34
C ASP A 517 -13.80 15.64 -30.29
N ASN A 518 -12.53 15.61 -30.69
CA ASN A 518 -11.95 14.60 -31.57
C ASN A 518 -11.21 13.39 -30.93
N PRO A 519 -11.03 13.22 -29.60
CA PRO A 519 -10.38 12.03 -29.05
C PRO A 519 -11.13 10.74 -29.37
N ILE A 520 -10.41 9.66 -29.68
CA ILE A 520 -10.99 8.35 -30.05
C ILE A 520 -11.62 7.65 -28.83
N ASP A 521 -11.00 7.84 -27.67
CA ASP A 521 -11.57 7.46 -26.39
C ASP A 521 -12.50 8.61 -25.95
N GLU A 522 -13.75 8.48 -26.37
CA GLU A 522 -14.75 9.56 -26.35
C GLU A 522 -15.34 9.91 -24.99
N ILE A 523 -15.20 9.06 -23.97
CA ILE A 523 -15.69 9.26 -22.60
C ILE A 523 -14.52 9.51 -21.63
N PHE A 524 -14.47 10.70 -21.05
CA PHE A 524 -13.51 11.15 -20.04
C PHE A 524 -14.09 12.31 -19.19
N TYR A 525 -13.40 12.65 -18.10
CA TYR A 525 -13.94 13.54 -17.05
C TYR A 525 -14.29 14.96 -17.53
N GLU A 526 -13.49 15.52 -18.44
CA GLU A 526 -13.65 16.86 -19.00
C GLU A 526 -14.90 16.99 -19.90
N ASN A 527 -15.48 15.90 -20.38
CA ASN A 527 -16.65 15.90 -21.28
C ASN A 527 -17.89 16.59 -20.73
N ARG A 528 -17.99 16.72 -19.40
CA ARG A 528 -19.05 17.51 -18.78
C ARG A 528 -19.07 18.99 -19.23
N GLY A 529 -17.95 19.46 -19.80
CA GLY A 529 -17.78 20.79 -20.38
C GLY A 529 -18.16 20.90 -21.86
N ARG A 530 -18.47 19.80 -22.54
CA ARG A 530 -18.86 19.81 -23.96
C ARG A 530 -20.23 20.46 -24.14
N THR A 531 -20.42 21.08 -25.30
CA THR A 531 -21.71 21.68 -25.69
C THR A 531 -22.80 20.60 -25.69
N ARG A 532 -23.96 20.92 -25.12
CA ARG A 532 -25.13 20.02 -25.11
C ARG A 532 -26.36 20.74 -25.63
N ASP A 533 -27.08 20.09 -26.54
CA ASP A 533 -28.40 20.54 -26.98
C ASP A 533 -29.47 19.90 -26.09
N PHE A 534 -30.30 20.75 -25.49
CA PHE A 534 -31.45 20.35 -24.69
C PHE A 534 -32.71 20.54 -25.52
N ASP A 535 -33.47 19.47 -25.75
CA ASP A 535 -34.83 19.61 -26.28
C ASP A 535 -35.74 20.21 -25.19
N LEU A 536 -36.21 21.43 -25.41
CA LEU A 536 -37.06 22.16 -24.47
C LEU A 536 -38.49 21.61 -24.39
N ARG A 537 -38.89 20.66 -25.25
CA ARG A 537 -40.27 20.12 -25.30
C ARG A 537 -40.54 18.89 -24.43
N GLY A 538 -39.52 18.31 -23.79
CA GLY A 538 -39.61 17.19 -22.85
C GLY A 538 -40.88 16.35 -22.92
N ASN A 539 -40.92 15.30 -23.75
CA ASN A 539 -41.98 14.28 -23.79
C ASN A 539 -43.44 14.81 -23.76
N LEU A 540 -43.76 15.92 -24.42
CA LEU A 540 -45.14 16.36 -24.67
C LEU A 540 -45.59 15.94 -26.09
N PRO A 541 -46.40 14.86 -26.25
CA PRO A 541 -46.59 14.20 -27.55
C PRO A 541 -47.49 14.93 -28.57
N ASN A 542 -47.86 16.21 -28.37
CA ASN A 542 -48.95 16.85 -29.12
C ASN A 542 -48.73 18.30 -29.60
N LEU A 543 -47.50 18.72 -29.90
CA LEU A 543 -47.26 20.01 -30.57
C LEU A 543 -46.62 19.80 -31.96
N GLN A 544 -47.42 19.98 -33.01
CA GLN A 544 -46.91 20.07 -34.39
C GLN A 544 -46.33 21.47 -34.62
N GLY A 545 -45.00 21.56 -34.65
CA GLY A 545 -44.18 22.73 -34.95
C GLY A 545 -42.69 22.36 -34.96
N GLU A 546 -41.85 23.14 -35.65
CA GLU A 546 -40.39 22.89 -35.80
C GLU A 546 -39.69 22.69 -34.43
N GLU A 547 -38.69 21.82 -34.38
CA GLU A 547 -37.89 21.51 -33.18
C GLU A 547 -37.18 22.77 -32.63
N GLU A 548 -37.33 23.04 -31.33
CA GLU A 548 -36.72 24.19 -30.66
C GLU A 548 -35.72 23.67 -29.61
N PHE A 549 -34.44 23.61 -29.99
CA PHE A 549 -33.34 23.17 -29.11
C PHE A 549 -32.72 24.36 -28.37
N TYR A 550 -32.37 24.15 -27.10
CA TYR A 550 -31.50 25.06 -26.34
C TYR A 550 -30.09 24.48 -26.27
N THR A 551 -29.16 25.12 -26.97
CA THR A 551 -27.74 24.78 -26.87
C THR A 551 -27.14 25.40 -25.60
N ALA A 552 -26.84 24.59 -24.59
CA ALA A 552 -25.97 25.03 -23.52
C ALA A 552 -24.52 24.95 -24.00
N GLN A 553 -23.96 26.11 -24.32
CA GLN A 553 -22.52 26.25 -24.51
C GLN A 553 -21.87 26.21 -23.12
N ASP A 554 -20.89 25.33 -22.95
CA ASP A 554 -20.02 25.27 -21.78
C ASP A 554 -20.67 24.92 -20.42
N PRO A 555 -21.44 23.82 -20.30
CA PRO A 555 -21.95 23.38 -19.01
C PRO A 555 -20.81 23.00 -18.03
N GLU A 556 -21.03 23.14 -16.71
CA GLU A 556 -20.14 22.61 -15.64
C GLU A 556 -18.61 22.85 -15.76
N ARG A 557 -18.18 24.02 -16.28
CA ARG A 557 -16.76 24.41 -16.36
C ARG A 557 -16.02 24.40 -15.01
N VAL A 558 -16.73 24.47 -13.87
CA VAL A 558 -16.15 24.39 -12.51
C VAL A 558 -16.87 23.34 -11.69
N LYS A 559 -16.13 22.40 -11.09
CA LYS A 559 -16.70 21.32 -10.25
C LYS A 559 -15.77 20.96 -9.10
N VAL A 560 -16.32 20.59 -7.94
CA VAL A 560 -15.54 19.93 -6.88
C VAL A 560 -15.13 18.55 -7.38
N TYR A 561 -13.82 18.32 -7.50
CA TYR A 561 -13.25 17.09 -8.03
C TYR A 561 -13.18 15.98 -6.98
N GLN A 562 -12.65 16.29 -5.79
CA GLN A 562 -12.58 15.33 -4.66
C GLN A 562 -12.46 16.09 -3.34
N GLY A 563 -12.68 15.41 -2.22
CA GLY A 563 -12.46 15.96 -0.89
C GLY A 563 -12.35 14.89 0.19
N SER A 564 -11.65 15.23 1.26
CA SER A 564 -11.47 14.35 2.42
C SER A 564 -11.41 15.13 3.73
N LEU A 565 -11.75 14.47 4.84
CA LEU A 565 -11.60 15.01 6.19
C LEU A 565 -11.20 13.88 7.14
N THR A 566 -10.12 14.05 7.89
CA THR A 566 -9.75 13.19 9.01
C THR A 566 -9.80 13.99 10.30
N TRP A 567 -10.45 13.43 11.31
CA TRP A 567 -10.47 13.95 12.68
C TRP A 567 -10.14 12.83 13.66
N ASP A 568 -8.97 12.95 14.28
CA ASP A 568 -8.47 12.05 15.31
C ASP A 568 -8.80 12.60 16.72
N ASP A 569 -9.96 12.22 17.26
CA ASP A 569 -10.33 12.55 18.64
C ASP A 569 -9.88 11.45 19.62
N LYS A 570 -9.80 11.81 20.91
CA LYS A 570 -9.54 10.85 21.99
C LYS A 570 -10.56 9.70 22.06
N TRP A 571 -11.79 9.89 21.57
CA TRP A 571 -12.86 8.89 21.62
C TRP A 571 -13.17 8.24 20.27
N PHE A 572 -12.76 8.85 19.16
CA PHE A 572 -13.07 8.33 17.83
C PHE A 572 -12.06 8.80 16.78
N GLU A 573 -11.96 8.06 15.68
CA GLU A 573 -11.36 8.52 14.42
C GLU A 573 -12.48 8.67 13.40
N LEU A 574 -12.63 9.85 12.81
CA LEU A 574 -13.60 10.12 11.75
C LEU A 574 -12.85 10.34 10.44
N ASN A 575 -13.28 9.66 9.38
CA ASN A 575 -12.79 9.81 8.02
C ASN A 575 -13.98 10.08 7.09
N ALA A 576 -14.07 11.28 6.52
CA ALA A 576 -15.04 11.60 5.46
C ALA A 576 -14.34 11.65 4.10
N PHE A 577 -15.06 11.25 3.06
CA PHE A 577 -14.54 11.09 1.71
C PHE A 577 -15.58 11.49 0.66
N TYR A 578 -15.11 12.12 -0.42
CA TYR A 578 -15.83 12.41 -1.65
C TYR A 578 -14.85 12.16 -2.81
N ARG A 579 -15.15 11.17 -3.67
CA ARG A 579 -14.24 10.68 -4.73
C ARG A 579 -12.83 10.31 -4.21
N THR A 580 -12.75 9.90 -2.94
CA THR A 580 -11.52 9.46 -2.26
C THR A 580 -11.72 8.04 -1.75
N GLY A 581 -10.96 7.08 -2.27
CA GLY A 581 -11.18 5.66 -1.98
C GLY A 581 -11.00 5.28 -0.50
N HIS A 582 -11.78 4.30 -0.05
CA HIS A 582 -11.65 3.68 1.27
C HIS A 582 -11.64 2.15 1.15
N LEU A 583 -11.11 1.48 2.18
CA LEU A 583 -11.01 0.03 2.26
C LEU A 583 -12.31 -0.58 2.83
N HIS A 584 -12.50 -1.87 2.55
CA HIS A 584 -13.58 -2.71 3.07
C HIS A 584 -13.39 -3.13 4.54
N TRP A 585 -14.43 -3.71 5.16
CA TRP A 585 -14.35 -4.25 6.54
C TRP A 585 -14.01 -5.74 6.64
N GLY A 586 -13.66 -6.41 5.54
CA GLY A 586 -13.38 -7.86 5.52
C GLY A 586 -12.31 -8.33 6.51
N PHE A 587 -11.21 -7.59 6.68
CA PHE A 587 -10.17 -7.90 7.68
C PHE A 587 -10.61 -7.64 9.13
N GLU A 588 -11.76 -6.99 9.32
CA GLU A 588 -12.34 -6.61 10.61
C GLU A 588 -13.63 -7.40 10.93
N GLY A 589 -13.82 -8.55 10.29
CA GLY A 589 -14.92 -9.48 10.58
C GLY A 589 -16.18 -9.33 9.72
N ASP A 590 -16.12 -8.58 8.62
CA ASP A 590 -17.19 -8.56 7.62
C ASP A 590 -17.14 -9.79 6.70
N PHE A 591 -17.55 -10.94 7.24
CA PHE A 591 -17.46 -12.24 6.56
C PHE A 591 -18.36 -12.37 5.31
N PHE A 592 -19.34 -11.48 5.19
CA PHE A 592 -20.29 -11.43 4.08
C PHE A 592 -20.02 -10.26 3.13
N GLY A 593 -18.99 -9.44 3.36
CA GLY A 593 -18.58 -8.35 2.45
C GLY A 593 -19.65 -7.26 2.29
N LEU A 594 -20.37 -6.91 3.36
CA LEU A 594 -21.41 -5.89 3.32
C LEU A 594 -20.85 -4.49 3.06
N TYR A 595 -19.71 -4.14 3.66
CA TYR A 595 -19.02 -2.86 3.45
C TYR A 595 -17.81 -3.04 2.53
N ARG A 596 -17.96 -2.56 1.30
CA ARG A 596 -17.08 -2.87 0.15
C ARG A 596 -15.91 -1.92 -0.01
N ASN A 597 -14.89 -2.37 -0.73
CA ASN A 597 -13.76 -1.57 -1.15
C ASN A 597 -14.19 -0.58 -2.24
N ALA A 598 -13.71 0.66 -2.13
CA ALA A 598 -14.13 1.75 -3.04
C ALA A 598 -12.94 2.45 -3.72
N TYR A 599 -11.95 1.68 -4.19
CA TYR A 599 -10.89 2.20 -5.07
C TYR A 599 -11.22 1.87 -6.53
N TYR A 600 -11.61 2.90 -7.30
CA TYR A 600 -12.10 2.73 -8.68
C TYR A 600 -11.10 3.14 -9.78
N GLY A 601 -9.96 3.73 -9.43
CA GLY A 601 -8.96 4.17 -10.42
C GLY A 601 -9.54 5.17 -11.42
N GLU A 602 -9.14 5.06 -12.69
CA GLU A 602 -9.58 5.95 -13.77
C GLU A 602 -11.09 5.87 -14.06
N ASN A 603 -11.79 4.81 -13.62
CA ASN A 603 -13.21 4.63 -13.94
C ASN A 603 -14.07 5.79 -13.44
N ILE A 604 -13.78 6.35 -12.26
CA ILE A 604 -14.54 7.51 -11.73
C ILE A 604 -14.37 8.77 -12.58
N ASP A 605 -13.26 8.89 -13.31
CA ASP A 605 -13.04 9.97 -14.27
C ASP A 605 -13.75 9.65 -15.59
N ILE A 606 -13.61 8.43 -16.11
CA ILE A 606 -14.28 7.97 -17.33
C ILE A 606 -15.79 8.23 -17.26
N TYR A 607 -16.47 7.77 -16.21
CA TYR A 607 -17.92 7.89 -16.10
C TYR A 607 -18.37 9.07 -15.22
N ASN A 608 -17.48 10.01 -14.88
CA ASN A 608 -17.78 11.15 -13.99
C ASN A 608 -18.48 10.73 -12.68
N GLY A 609 -18.08 9.58 -12.13
CA GLY A 609 -18.66 8.99 -10.92
C GLY A 609 -18.47 9.88 -9.70
N LEU A 610 -19.48 9.93 -8.82
CA LEU A 610 -19.41 10.67 -7.55
C LEU A 610 -18.81 9.82 -6.43
N ALA A 611 -18.97 8.50 -6.52
CA ALA A 611 -18.52 7.55 -5.49
C ALA A 611 -16.99 7.52 -5.31
N PRO A 612 -16.51 7.20 -4.10
CA PRO A 612 -17.30 7.06 -2.87
C PRO A 612 -17.62 8.43 -2.24
N VAL A 613 -18.78 8.52 -1.58
CA VAL A 613 -19.23 9.70 -0.83
C VAL A 613 -19.82 9.28 0.51
N GLY A 614 -19.20 9.73 1.60
CA GLY A 614 -19.67 9.42 2.95
C GLY A 614 -18.64 9.69 4.03
N MET A 615 -18.86 9.08 5.19
CA MET A 615 -17.91 9.08 6.29
C MET A 615 -17.94 7.78 7.08
N GLU A 616 -16.79 7.40 7.63
CA GLU A 616 -16.58 6.33 8.59
C GLU A 616 -16.15 6.93 9.95
N ILE A 617 -16.70 6.41 11.04
CA ILE A 617 -16.32 6.76 12.41
C ILE A 617 -15.94 5.47 13.14
N ALA A 618 -14.72 5.40 13.65
CA ALA A 618 -14.21 4.29 14.44
C ALA A 618 -14.02 4.68 15.91
N GLY A 619 -14.65 3.95 16.83
CA GLY A 619 -14.57 4.19 18.27
C GLY A 619 -13.22 3.80 18.88
N LYS A 620 -12.73 4.64 19.79
CA LYS A 620 -11.53 4.42 20.61
C LYS A 620 -11.90 4.19 22.08
N LYS A 621 -10.93 3.76 22.90
CA LYS A 621 -11.10 3.53 24.34
C LYS A 621 -12.29 2.60 24.64
N SER A 622 -13.28 3.04 25.44
CA SER A 622 -14.46 2.26 25.78
C SER A 622 -15.40 1.99 24.60
N LEU A 623 -15.23 2.69 23.48
CA LEU A 623 -15.97 2.48 22.22
C LEU A 623 -15.20 1.58 21.25
N ARG A 624 -14.04 1.03 21.64
CA ARG A 624 -13.24 0.15 20.78
C ARG A 624 -14.09 -1.03 20.28
N GLY A 625 -13.98 -1.31 18.98
CA GLY A 625 -14.75 -2.34 18.29
C GLY A 625 -16.04 -1.82 17.67
N LEU A 626 -16.52 -0.62 18.03
CA LEU A 626 -17.65 0.03 17.37
C LEU A 626 -17.15 0.83 16.16
N LYS A 627 -17.72 0.59 14.98
CA LYS A 627 -17.59 1.45 13.80
C LYS A 627 -18.96 1.78 13.24
N ALA A 628 -19.09 2.97 12.67
CA ALA A 628 -20.25 3.35 11.87
C ALA A 628 -19.78 3.94 10.55
N ALA A 629 -20.49 3.67 9.46
CA ALA A 629 -20.29 4.37 8.20
C ALA A 629 -21.64 4.88 7.69
N PHE A 630 -21.66 6.06 7.10
CA PHE A 630 -22.87 6.57 6.46
C PHE A 630 -22.54 7.49 5.31
N GLY A 631 -23.37 7.48 4.29
CA GLY A 631 -23.15 8.33 3.12
C GLY A 631 -24.20 8.10 2.04
N PRO A 632 -24.34 9.06 1.11
CA PRO A 632 -25.26 8.92 -0.01
C PRO A 632 -24.82 7.85 -1.01
N GLN A 633 -23.52 7.55 -1.10
CA GLN A 633 -23.01 6.53 -2.02
C GLN A 633 -21.65 6.00 -1.52
N LEU A 634 -21.68 5.13 -0.51
CA LEU A 634 -20.47 4.62 0.15
C LEU A 634 -19.57 3.84 -0.82
N TRP A 635 -20.13 3.09 -1.77
CA TRP A 635 -19.43 2.53 -2.92
C TRP A 635 -20.26 2.83 -4.19
N TRP A 636 -19.68 2.69 -5.38
CA TRP A 636 -20.36 3.01 -6.63
C TRP A 636 -21.61 2.14 -6.83
N GLY A 637 -22.76 2.79 -7.01
CA GLY A 637 -24.07 2.14 -7.10
C GLY A 637 -24.71 1.79 -5.75
N ALA A 638 -24.08 2.15 -4.63
CA ALA A 638 -24.71 2.02 -3.33
C ALA A 638 -25.90 2.96 -3.21
N ASN A 639 -26.95 2.47 -2.55
CA ASN A 639 -27.99 3.32 -1.99
C ASN A 639 -27.41 4.19 -0.86
N PRO A 640 -27.98 5.37 -0.60
CA PRO A 640 -27.78 6.07 0.66
C PRO A 640 -28.00 5.11 1.82
N ALA A 641 -26.98 4.94 2.67
CA ALA A 641 -26.99 3.88 3.67
C ALA A 641 -26.30 4.26 4.98
N VAL A 642 -26.66 3.53 6.04
CA VAL A 642 -26.01 3.55 7.35
C VAL A 642 -25.56 2.13 7.69
N PHE A 643 -24.31 2.02 8.10
CA PHE A 643 -23.67 0.81 8.59
C PHE A 643 -23.30 0.97 10.05
N LEU A 644 -23.53 -0.08 10.84
CA LEU A 644 -23.05 -0.19 12.20
C LEU A 644 -22.35 -1.53 12.36
N LYS A 645 -21.09 -1.51 12.76
CA LYS A 645 -20.33 -2.71 13.12
C LYS A 645 -19.95 -2.68 14.59
N TYR A 646 -20.10 -3.80 15.27
CA TYR A 646 -19.52 -4.01 16.59
C TYR A 646 -18.77 -5.33 16.66
N GLN A 647 -17.50 -5.26 17.04
CA GLN A 647 -16.63 -6.41 17.25
C GLN A 647 -16.20 -6.51 18.72
N ARG A 648 -16.28 -7.71 19.30
CA ARG A 648 -15.82 -7.97 20.67
C ARG A 648 -15.31 -9.39 20.85
N GLN A 649 -14.26 -9.54 21.66
CA GLN A 649 -13.81 -10.84 22.13
C GLN A 649 -14.73 -11.38 23.22
N VAL A 650 -15.32 -12.56 23.00
CA VAL A 650 -16.17 -13.29 23.95
C VAL A 650 -15.57 -14.69 24.16
N GLY A 651 -14.83 -14.86 25.26
CA GLY A 651 -14.06 -16.08 25.49
C GLY A 651 -13.00 -16.27 24.39
N ARG A 652 -13.01 -17.41 23.70
CA ARG A 652 -12.10 -17.70 22.57
C ARG A 652 -12.55 -17.11 21.24
N PHE A 653 -13.79 -16.62 21.16
CA PHE A 653 -14.39 -16.16 19.91
C PHE A 653 -14.26 -14.65 19.76
N ALA A 654 -13.74 -14.18 18.63
CA ALA A 654 -13.98 -12.84 18.15
C ALA A 654 -15.37 -12.83 17.48
N MET A 655 -16.33 -12.11 18.08
CA MET A 655 -17.68 -11.99 17.56
C MET A 655 -17.85 -10.63 16.90
N THR A 656 -18.37 -10.62 15.67
CA THR A 656 -18.63 -9.41 14.90
C THR A 656 -20.09 -9.39 14.48
N GLY A 657 -20.77 -8.27 14.70
CA GLY A 657 -22.10 -8.01 14.15
C GLY A 657 -22.09 -6.77 13.27
N ILE A 658 -22.75 -6.85 12.13
CA ILE A 658 -22.92 -5.71 11.20
C ILE A 658 -24.40 -5.55 10.88
N ILE A 659 -24.87 -4.30 10.94
CA ILE A 659 -26.18 -3.89 10.46
C ILE A 659 -25.95 -2.92 9.31
N HIS A 660 -26.64 -3.14 8.20
CA HIS A 660 -26.71 -2.26 7.05
C HIS A 660 -28.18 -1.91 6.82
N GLU A 661 -28.47 -0.61 6.79
CA GLU A 661 -29.78 -0.06 6.45
C GLU A 661 -29.64 0.91 5.29
N ASP A 662 -30.32 0.64 4.18
CA ASP A 662 -30.57 1.65 3.15
C ASP A 662 -31.63 2.63 3.65
N ILE A 663 -31.36 3.93 3.52
CA ILE A 663 -32.26 5.00 4.00
C ILE A 663 -33.08 5.64 2.87
N ALA A 664 -32.69 5.41 1.62
CA ALA A 664 -33.38 5.82 0.41
C ALA A 664 -32.80 5.08 -0.80
N ALA A 665 -33.55 5.00 -1.90
CA ALA A 665 -33.04 4.55 -3.19
C ALA A 665 -31.96 5.51 -3.71
N GLY A 666 -30.88 4.95 -4.23
CA GLY A 666 -29.79 5.69 -4.85
C GLY A 666 -30.13 6.21 -6.24
N GLU A 667 -29.31 7.14 -6.73
CA GLU A 667 -29.35 7.58 -8.13
C GLU A 667 -28.78 6.50 -9.05
N ALA A 668 -29.29 6.41 -10.28
CA ALA A 668 -28.82 5.45 -11.26
C ALA A 668 -27.33 5.66 -11.57
N ALA A 669 -26.55 4.58 -11.57
CA ALA A 669 -25.09 4.65 -11.67
C ALA A 669 -24.54 5.08 -13.04
N GLY A 670 -25.40 5.22 -14.06
CA GLY A 670 -25.05 5.68 -15.41
C GLY A 670 -24.10 4.77 -16.18
N THR A 671 -23.82 3.56 -15.68
CA THR A 671 -22.94 2.57 -16.31
C THR A 671 -23.41 1.15 -16.02
N SER A 672 -23.30 0.24 -17.00
CA SER A 672 -23.78 -1.15 -16.89
C SER A 672 -22.91 -2.05 -16.02
N GLY A 673 -21.65 -1.68 -15.79
CA GLY A 673 -20.78 -2.31 -14.80
C GLY A 673 -21.27 -2.16 -13.35
N VAL A 674 -22.30 -1.34 -13.12
CA VAL A 674 -22.90 -1.09 -11.81
C VAL A 674 -24.41 -1.29 -11.87
N GLN A 675 -24.93 -2.26 -11.12
CA GLN A 675 -26.37 -2.51 -11.03
C GLN A 675 -27.03 -1.59 -9.99
N ASN A 676 -28.19 -1.03 -10.35
CA ASN A 676 -29.03 -0.30 -9.40
C ASN A 676 -29.57 -1.28 -8.35
N LEU A 677 -29.47 -0.89 -7.08
CA LEU A 677 -29.84 -1.75 -5.97
C LEU A 677 -31.23 -1.37 -5.45
N GLN A 678 -32.12 -2.36 -5.33
CA GLN A 678 -33.33 -2.19 -4.55
C GLN A 678 -32.94 -1.94 -3.07
N GLU A 679 -33.62 -0.99 -2.42
CA GLU A 679 -33.43 -0.68 -0.99
C GLU A 679 -33.49 -1.95 -0.15
N THR A 680 -32.60 -2.13 0.81
CA THR A 680 -32.59 -3.34 1.65
C THR A 680 -32.05 -3.10 3.05
N ARG A 681 -32.37 -4.03 3.94
CA ARG A 681 -31.78 -4.15 5.27
C ARG A 681 -30.99 -5.45 5.35
N LYS A 682 -29.79 -5.39 5.92
CA LYS A 682 -28.95 -6.57 6.14
C LYS A 682 -28.45 -6.63 7.57
N VAL A 683 -28.43 -7.83 8.13
CA VAL A 683 -27.81 -8.12 9.41
C VAL A 683 -26.90 -9.32 9.24
N SER A 684 -25.63 -9.17 9.59
CA SER A 684 -24.68 -10.28 9.63
C SER A 684 -24.11 -10.48 11.02
N LEU A 685 -23.88 -11.74 11.36
CA LEU A 685 -23.15 -12.16 12.55
C LEU A 685 -22.05 -13.12 12.16
N GLN A 686 -20.86 -12.91 12.70
CA GLN A 686 -19.69 -13.79 12.51
C GLN A 686 -19.11 -14.16 13.88
N ALA A 687 -18.64 -15.39 14.00
CA ALA A 687 -17.75 -15.84 15.06
C ALA A 687 -16.47 -16.41 14.44
N LEU A 688 -15.32 -15.94 14.91
CA LEU A 688 -13.99 -16.42 14.53
C LEU A 688 -13.28 -16.94 15.77
N THR A 689 -12.64 -18.11 15.69
CA THR A 689 -11.77 -18.65 16.75
C THR A 689 -10.59 -19.39 16.15
N THR A 690 -9.49 -19.44 16.90
CA THR A 690 -8.35 -20.33 16.59
C THR A 690 -8.30 -21.47 17.60
N TYR A 691 -8.04 -22.69 17.14
CA TYR A 691 -7.85 -23.87 17.98
C TYR A 691 -6.72 -24.74 17.42
N GLY A 692 -5.56 -24.71 18.08
CA GLY A 692 -4.35 -25.33 17.57
C GLY A 692 -3.94 -24.66 16.24
N PRO A 693 -3.68 -25.42 15.17
CA PRO A 693 -3.30 -24.86 13.87
C PRO A 693 -4.51 -24.38 13.04
N TRP A 694 -5.74 -24.59 13.54
CA TRP A 694 -6.97 -24.30 12.81
C TRP A 694 -7.53 -22.92 13.16
N THR A 695 -7.87 -22.15 12.16
CA THR A 695 -8.76 -20.99 12.28
C THR A 695 -10.13 -21.38 11.74
N ILE A 696 -11.17 -21.15 12.55
CA ILE A 696 -12.55 -21.53 12.29
C ILE A 696 -13.39 -20.25 12.27
N GLU A 697 -14.10 -20.04 11.17
CA GLU A 697 -15.02 -18.94 10.98
C GLU A 697 -16.41 -19.48 10.64
N GLY A 698 -17.43 -18.92 11.25
CA GLY A 698 -18.82 -19.23 10.93
C GLY A 698 -19.65 -17.96 11.02
N GLY A 699 -20.61 -17.82 10.11
CA GLY A 699 -21.49 -16.66 10.12
C GLY A 699 -22.85 -16.93 9.53
N THR A 700 -23.78 -16.04 9.87
CA THR A 700 -25.13 -15.99 9.33
C THR A 700 -25.42 -14.59 8.80
N LEU A 701 -26.21 -14.53 7.73
CA LEU A 701 -26.71 -13.33 7.10
C LEU A 701 -28.23 -13.40 7.07
N TRP A 702 -28.87 -12.27 7.31
CA TRP A 702 -30.26 -12.02 6.99
C TRP A 702 -30.33 -10.80 6.08
N SER A 703 -30.92 -10.94 4.89
CA SER A 703 -30.97 -9.91 3.85
C SER A 703 -32.13 -10.16 2.88
N GLY A 704 -32.64 -9.10 2.24
CA GLY A 704 -33.69 -9.23 1.22
C GLY A 704 -35.09 -9.46 1.77
N ASP A 705 -35.35 -9.05 3.01
CA ASP A 705 -36.65 -9.19 3.68
C ASP A 705 -37.78 -8.44 2.98
N ASN A 706 -37.45 -7.32 2.35
CA ASN A 706 -38.36 -6.53 1.54
C ASN A 706 -38.87 -7.24 0.27
N LYS A 707 -38.24 -8.36 -0.12
CA LYS A 707 -38.65 -9.21 -1.24
C LYS A 707 -39.53 -10.38 -0.78
N VAL A 708 -39.72 -10.58 0.52
CA VAL A 708 -40.57 -11.66 1.04
C VAL A 708 -42.02 -11.46 0.57
N GLY A 709 -42.60 -12.54 0.03
CA GLY A 709 -43.92 -12.55 -0.56
C GLY A 709 -43.97 -12.17 -2.04
N ASP A 710 -42.88 -11.64 -2.61
CA ASP A 710 -42.79 -11.41 -4.05
C ASP A 710 -42.88 -12.75 -4.80
N GLU A 711 -43.59 -12.74 -5.93
CA GLU A 711 -43.79 -13.92 -6.77
C GLU A 711 -42.63 -14.05 -7.76
N PHE A 712 -42.14 -15.26 -7.96
CA PHE A 712 -41.14 -15.56 -8.98
C PHE A 712 -41.54 -16.79 -9.81
N LYS A 713 -40.96 -16.89 -10.99
CA LYS A 713 -41.21 -17.97 -11.94
C LYS A 713 -40.12 -19.03 -11.84
N LEU A 714 -40.54 -20.28 -12.04
CA LEU A 714 -39.72 -21.48 -12.05
C LEU A 714 -39.82 -22.12 -13.43
N TYR A 715 -38.66 -22.39 -14.03
CA TYR A 715 -38.56 -23.23 -15.21
C TYR A 715 -38.50 -24.69 -14.78
N ASP A 716 -39.58 -25.45 -15.02
CA ASP A 716 -39.62 -26.89 -14.73
C ASP A 716 -39.43 -27.68 -16.02
N ASP A 717 -38.23 -28.24 -16.16
CA ASP A 717 -37.78 -29.09 -17.26
C ASP A 717 -37.61 -30.56 -16.86
N THR A 718 -38.26 -30.99 -15.77
CA THR A 718 -38.21 -32.39 -15.32
C THR A 718 -38.68 -33.38 -16.37
N ASP A 719 -39.63 -32.98 -17.23
CA ASP A 719 -39.94 -33.64 -18.49
C ASP A 719 -39.61 -32.70 -19.66
N PRO A 720 -38.53 -32.96 -20.43
CA PRO A 720 -38.16 -32.15 -21.59
C PRO A 720 -39.24 -32.10 -22.68
N ALA A 721 -40.21 -33.02 -22.69
CA ALA A 721 -41.33 -33.03 -23.62
C ALA A 721 -42.52 -32.16 -23.16
N ASP A 722 -42.57 -31.74 -21.90
CA ASP A 722 -43.64 -30.95 -21.29
C ASP A 722 -43.09 -29.91 -20.31
N VAL A 723 -42.30 -28.98 -20.85
CA VAL A 723 -41.72 -27.87 -20.10
C VAL A 723 -42.83 -26.94 -19.61
N THR A 724 -42.88 -26.66 -18.31
CA THR A 724 -43.90 -25.78 -17.71
C THR A 724 -43.29 -24.67 -16.87
N ILE A 725 -43.98 -23.53 -16.81
CA ILE A 725 -43.62 -22.42 -15.92
C ILE A 725 -44.49 -22.49 -14.67
N ARG A 726 -43.85 -22.69 -13.52
CA ARG A 726 -44.50 -22.63 -12.21
C ARG A 726 -44.27 -21.28 -11.55
N LYS A 727 -45.13 -20.94 -10.60
CA LYS A 727 -45.00 -19.75 -9.78
C LYS A 727 -44.82 -20.16 -8.34
N ASP A 728 -43.92 -19.49 -7.63
CA ASP A 728 -43.73 -19.62 -6.20
C ASP A 728 -43.49 -18.22 -5.60
N ARG A 729 -43.39 -18.12 -4.28
CA ARG A 729 -43.16 -16.86 -3.57
C ARG A 729 -41.96 -16.95 -2.67
N ILE A 730 -41.25 -15.83 -2.53
CA ILE A 730 -40.16 -15.69 -1.58
C ILE A 730 -40.70 -15.87 -0.16
N LYS A 731 -40.07 -16.73 0.62
CA LYS A 731 -40.39 -17.02 2.02
C LYS A 731 -39.40 -16.34 2.96
N ASP A 732 -39.76 -16.23 4.23
CA ASP A 732 -38.84 -15.71 5.26
C ASP A 732 -37.51 -16.49 5.33
N GLU A 733 -37.55 -17.80 5.08
CA GLU A 733 -36.36 -18.67 5.06
C GLU A 733 -35.40 -18.36 3.90
N ASP A 734 -35.89 -17.77 2.80
CA ASP A 734 -35.09 -17.41 1.63
C ASP A 734 -34.23 -16.15 1.84
N ALA A 735 -34.50 -15.40 2.92
CA ALA A 735 -33.72 -14.24 3.33
C ALA A 735 -32.47 -14.62 4.15
N TRP A 736 -32.30 -15.90 4.51
CA TRP A 736 -31.18 -16.35 5.35
C TRP A 736 -30.03 -16.93 4.53
N GLY A 737 -28.81 -16.54 4.92
CA GLY A 737 -27.56 -17.07 4.42
C GLY A 737 -26.67 -17.61 5.54
N PHE A 738 -25.86 -18.61 5.22
CA PHE A 738 -24.91 -19.24 6.13
C PHE A 738 -23.59 -19.46 5.41
N LYS A 739 -22.49 -19.13 6.09
CA LYS A 739 -21.14 -19.33 5.57
C LYS A 739 -20.27 -19.94 6.66
N GLY A 740 -19.38 -20.84 6.29
CA GLY A 740 -18.38 -21.42 7.18
C GLY A 740 -17.05 -21.55 6.46
N LYS A 741 -15.96 -21.24 7.16
CA LYS A 741 -14.60 -21.34 6.64
C LYS A 741 -13.69 -21.97 7.67
N LEU A 742 -12.84 -22.87 7.20
CA LEU A 742 -11.79 -23.52 7.97
C LEU A 742 -10.47 -23.26 7.27
N SER A 743 -9.46 -22.80 8.01
CA SER A 743 -8.12 -22.58 7.49
C SER A 743 -7.05 -23.16 8.41
N VAL A 744 -5.93 -23.55 7.82
CA VAL A 744 -4.75 -24.05 8.51
C VAL A 744 -3.50 -23.45 7.87
N GLU A 745 -2.59 -22.94 8.70
CA GLU A 745 -1.29 -22.44 8.27
C GLU A 745 -0.19 -23.17 9.04
N LYS A 746 0.63 -23.96 8.35
CA LYS A 746 1.72 -24.71 8.98
C LYS A 746 2.94 -24.81 8.06
N GLY A 747 3.98 -24.05 8.40
CA GLY A 747 5.21 -24.00 7.64
C GLY A 747 4.97 -23.56 6.19
N ALA A 748 5.49 -24.34 5.24
CA ALA A 748 5.33 -24.10 3.80
C ALA A 748 3.90 -24.31 3.28
N PHE A 749 3.03 -25.02 4.00
CA PHE A 749 1.69 -25.40 3.53
C PHE A 749 0.60 -24.59 4.23
N ARG A 750 -0.31 -24.02 3.46
CA ARG A 750 -1.53 -23.34 3.95
C ARG A 750 -2.72 -23.87 3.20
N TRP A 751 -3.80 -24.24 3.87
CA TRP A 751 -5.03 -24.74 3.23
C TRP A 751 -6.26 -24.06 3.81
N TYR A 752 -7.28 -23.91 2.99
CA TYR A 752 -8.60 -23.49 3.44
C TYR A 752 -9.71 -24.25 2.72
N GLY A 753 -10.84 -24.38 3.39
CA GLY A 753 -12.11 -24.78 2.81
C GLY A 753 -13.21 -23.87 3.30
N GLN A 754 -14.07 -23.41 2.40
CA GLN A 754 -15.23 -22.59 2.70
C GLN A 754 -16.46 -23.19 2.02
N GLY A 755 -17.59 -23.12 2.71
CA GLY A 755 -18.89 -23.44 2.14
C GLY A 755 -19.90 -22.35 2.46
N ALA A 756 -20.81 -22.09 1.53
CA ALA A 756 -21.91 -21.16 1.71
C ALA A 756 -23.24 -21.76 1.23
N TYR A 757 -24.30 -21.43 1.94
CA TYR A 757 -25.69 -21.59 1.52
C TYR A 757 -26.34 -20.22 1.64
N MET A 758 -26.79 -19.66 0.52
CA MET A 758 -27.43 -18.36 0.46
C MET A 758 -28.85 -18.56 -0.08
N GLY A 759 -29.86 -18.26 0.75
CA GLY A 759 -31.27 -18.28 0.33
C GLY A 759 -31.54 -17.39 -0.88
N LEU A 760 -32.72 -17.52 -1.49
CA LEU A 760 -33.01 -16.93 -2.81
C LEU A 760 -32.71 -15.43 -2.91
N VAL A 761 -32.90 -14.69 -1.82
CA VAL A 761 -32.71 -13.22 -1.76
C VAL A 761 -31.68 -12.80 -0.71
N ALA A 762 -30.94 -13.76 -0.14
CA ALA A 762 -29.89 -13.52 0.86
C ALA A 762 -28.62 -12.95 0.22
N ASP A 763 -28.73 -11.78 -0.42
CA ASP A 763 -27.65 -11.13 -1.16
C ASP A 763 -26.59 -10.54 -0.21
N ALA A 764 -25.36 -11.05 -0.29
CA ALA A 764 -24.20 -10.52 0.41
C ALA A 764 -23.41 -9.54 -0.49
N GLY A 765 -22.13 -9.33 -0.22
CA GLY A 765 -21.18 -8.73 -1.15
C GLY A 765 -20.07 -9.70 -1.57
N PRO A 766 -19.31 -9.35 -2.62
CA PRO A 766 -18.23 -10.19 -3.11
C PRO A 766 -17.12 -10.36 -2.07
N THR A 767 -16.41 -11.50 -2.14
CA THR A 767 -15.28 -11.75 -1.23
C THR A 767 -14.06 -10.94 -1.66
N GLU A 768 -13.75 -9.86 -0.93
CA GLU A 768 -12.62 -8.98 -1.28
C GLU A 768 -11.30 -9.42 -0.63
N VAL A 769 -11.38 -10.08 0.54
CA VAL A 769 -10.21 -10.53 1.30
C VAL A 769 -9.36 -11.54 0.51
N ILE A 770 -8.04 -11.33 0.49
CA ILE A 770 -7.07 -12.31 0.00
C ILE A 770 -6.87 -13.36 1.10
N THR A 771 -7.20 -14.63 0.82
CA THR A 771 -7.08 -15.70 1.84
C THR A 771 -5.61 -16.09 2.08
N PHE A 772 -4.85 -16.43 1.04
CA PHE A 772 -3.41 -16.74 1.15
C PHE A 772 -2.56 -16.23 -0.02
N THR A 773 -3.17 -16.11 -1.21
CA THR A 773 -2.53 -15.75 -2.47
C THR A 773 -3.56 -15.14 -3.41
N GLY A 774 -3.14 -14.51 -4.50
CA GLY A 774 -4.01 -13.76 -5.42
C GLY A 774 -4.86 -14.61 -6.36
N TRP A 775 -5.56 -15.62 -5.84
CA TRP A 775 -6.55 -16.39 -6.61
C TRP A 775 -7.66 -15.51 -7.16
N LYS A 776 -8.03 -15.73 -8.42
CA LYS A 776 -9.16 -15.08 -9.10
C LYS A 776 -10.50 -15.80 -8.84
N LEU A 777 -10.51 -17.12 -8.63
CA LEU A 777 -11.73 -17.84 -8.28
C LEU A 777 -12.14 -17.53 -6.84
N LYS A 778 -13.30 -16.88 -6.68
CA LYS A 778 -13.84 -16.45 -5.39
C LYS A 778 -15.35 -16.66 -5.32
N ASP A 779 -15.88 -16.70 -4.10
CA ASP A 779 -17.32 -16.67 -3.85
C ASP A 779 -17.89 -15.28 -4.23
N SER A 780 -18.89 -15.28 -5.11
CA SER A 780 -19.56 -14.07 -5.62
C SER A 780 -20.33 -13.32 -4.53
N GLY A 781 -20.74 -13.99 -3.45
CA GLY A 781 -21.61 -13.41 -2.42
C GLY A 781 -23.08 -13.22 -2.84
N SER A 782 -23.47 -13.61 -4.05
CA SER A 782 -24.85 -13.49 -4.52
C SER A 782 -25.82 -14.34 -3.67
N GLY A 783 -27.11 -13.98 -3.64
CA GLY A 783 -28.18 -14.86 -3.17
C GLY A 783 -28.40 -16.05 -4.10
N ASN A 784 -29.39 -16.90 -3.79
CA ASN A 784 -29.78 -18.05 -4.58
C ASN A 784 -28.60 -18.98 -4.95
N GLN A 785 -27.79 -19.41 -3.98
CA GLN A 785 -26.66 -20.28 -4.27
C GLN A 785 -26.26 -21.22 -3.14
N LYS A 786 -25.65 -22.34 -3.53
CA LYS A 786 -24.85 -23.21 -2.65
C LYS A 786 -23.47 -23.31 -3.28
N ASN A 787 -22.43 -23.08 -2.50
CA ASN A 787 -21.06 -23.20 -2.99
C ASN A 787 -20.12 -23.87 -1.99
N VAL A 788 -19.08 -24.46 -2.53
CA VAL A 788 -17.91 -24.97 -1.80
C VAL A 788 -16.68 -24.52 -2.56
N ILE A 789 -15.75 -23.87 -1.86
CA ILE A 789 -14.49 -23.41 -2.41
C ILE A 789 -13.33 -23.87 -1.51
N THR A 790 -12.26 -24.38 -2.10
CA THR A 790 -11.09 -24.83 -1.35
C THR A 790 -9.82 -24.68 -2.16
N GLY A 791 -8.74 -24.34 -1.48
CA GLY A 791 -7.42 -24.22 -2.09
C GLY A 791 -6.32 -24.38 -1.06
N PHE A 792 -5.10 -24.56 -1.55
CA PHE A 792 -3.91 -24.55 -0.70
C PHE A 792 -2.76 -23.84 -1.38
N THR A 793 -1.84 -23.29 -0.59
CA THR A 793 -0.54 -22.81 -1.07
C THR A 793 0.57 -23.68 -0.53
N TYR A 794 1.55 -23.98 -1.37
CA TYR A 794 2.79 -24.65 -0.96
C TYR A 794 4.00 -23.80 -1.37
N ASN A 795 4.75 -23.30 -0.39
CA ASN A 795 5.96 -22.51 -0.60
C ASN A 795 7.20 -23.42 -0.62
N THR A 796 8.07 -23.26 -1.61
CA THR A 796 9.32 -24.01 -1.73
C THR A 796 10.41 -23.16 -2.39
N GLY A 797 11.42 -22.75 -1.62
CA GLY A 797 12.40 -21.77 -2.09
C GLY A 797 11.72 -20.45 -2.45
N ASN A 798 11.93 -19.97 -3.69
CA ASN A 798 11.32 -18.74 -4.20
C ASN A 798 9.95 -18.98 -4.88
N TRP A 799 9.43 -20.21 -4.84
CA TRP A 799 8.19 -20.58 -5.52
C TRP A 799 7.03 -20.75 -4.54
N GLN A 800 5.85 -20.31 -4.94
CA GLN A 800 4.58 -20.65 -4.34
C GLN A 800 3.68 -21.31 -5.39
N ILE A 801 3.11 -22.46 -5.05
CA ILE A 801 2.15 -23.20 -5.87
C ILE A 801 0.79 -23.11 -5.19
N GLY A 802 -0.22 -22.61 -5.89
CA GLY A 802 -1.55 -22.37 -5.34
C GLY A 802 -2.68 -22.90 -6.22
N PRO A 803 -3.12 -24.15 -6.09
CA PRO A 803 -4.39 -24.61 -6.67
C PRO A 803 -5.60 -24.15 -5.84
N ASN A 804 -6.71 -23.86 -6.53
CA ASN A 804 -7.99 -23.47 -5.94
C ASN A 804 -9.15 -24.06 -6.77
N PHE A 805 -10.22 -24.48 -6.10
CA PHE A 805 -11.35 -25.17 -6.73
C PHE A 805 -12.65 -24.59 -6.19
N LEU A 806 -13.57 -24.29 -7.09
CA LEU A 806 -14.90 -23.78 -6.77
C LEU A 806 -15.94 -24.71 -7.39
N TRP A 807 -16.89 -25.16 -6.59
CA TRP A 807 -18.15 -25.70 -7.08
C TRP A 807 -19.28 -24.82 -6.57
N GLN A 808 -20.17 -24.42 -7.46
CA GLN A 808 -21.36 -23.66 -7.09
C GLN A 808 -22.56 -24.09 -7.94
N LYS A 809 -23.75 -23.99 -7.34
CA LYS A 809 -25.02 -24.26 -8.01
C LYS A 809 -26.13 -23.37 -7.43
N PRO A 810 -26.99 -22.78 -8.27
CA PRO A 810 -28.12 -22.01 -7.76
C PRO A 810 -29.16 -22.92 -7.08
N ILE A 811 -29.91 -22.39 -6.11
CA ILE A 811 -31.01 -23.13 -5.48
C ILE A 811 -32.16 -23.30 -6.48
N VAL A 812 -32.46 -22.22 -7.20
CA VAL A 812 -33.40 -22.16 -8.32
C VAL A 812 -32.63 -21.79 -9.58
N GLY A 813 -32.67 -22.66 -10.59
CA GLY A 813 -31.99 -22.45 -11.88
C GLY A 813 -32.52 -21.26 -12.69
N PRO A 814 -31.78 -20.83 -13.73
CA PRO A 814 -32.15 -19.72 -14.63
C PRO A 814 -33.39 -20.05 -15.45
N ILE A 815 -34.03 -19.04 -16.06
CA ILE A 815 -35.04 -19.25 -17.10
C ILE A 815 -34.37 -19.05 -18.46
N PRO A 816 -34.27 -20.09 -19.31
CA PRO A 816 -33.69 -19.95 -20.64
C PRO A 816 -34.48 -18.98 -21.52
N GLY A 817 -33.81 -18.34 -22.47
CA GLY A 817 -34.49 -17.63 -23.54
C GLY A 817 -35.42 -18.58 -24.31
N GLY A 818 -36.58 -18.07 -24.73
CA GLY A 818 -37.61 -18.85 -25.45
C GLY A 818 -38.36 -19.88 -24.63
N ALA A 819 -38.32 -19.78 -23.31
CA ALA A 819 -39.22 -20.52 -22.44
C ALA A 819 -40.70 -20.28 -22.82
N PRO A 820 -41.59 -21.26 -22.65
CA PRO A 820 -43.01 -21.09 -22.99
C PRO A 820 -43.67 -20.02 -22.11
N ASP A 821 -44.61 -19.27 -22.68
CA ASP A 821 -45.35 -18.23 -21.95
C ASP A 821 -45.99 -18.79 -20.67
N PRO A 822 -45.92 -18.07 -19.53
CA PRO A 822 -45.41 -16.70 -19.35
C PRO A 822 -43.91 -16.62 -18.98
N GLY A 823 -43.08 -17.59 -19.36
CA GLY A 823 -41.66 -17.67 -19.03
C GLY A 823 -40.81 -16.65 -19.78
N ALA A 824 -39.97 -15.92 -19.07
CA ALA A 824 -38.96 -15.03 -19.63
C ALA A 824 -37.70 -15.08 -18.75
N PRO A 825 -36.48 -14.93 -19.32
CA PRO A 825 -35.25 -14.79 -18.54
C PRO A 825 -35.40 -13.70 -17.48
N ARG A 826 -35.03 -14.01 -16.24
CA ARG A 826 -35.20 -13.05 -15.15
C ARG A 826 -34.23 -11.89 -15.30
N ASN A 827 -34.55 -10.76 -14.69
CA ASN A 827 -33.64 -9.63 -14.62
C ASN A 827 -33.91 -8.79 -13.37
N LEU A 828 -32.91 -7.99 -12.99
CA LEU A 828 -32.97 -7.13 -11.80
C LEU A 828 -33.22 -5.66 -12.17
N LEU A 829 -33.91 -5.40 -13.28
CA LEU A 829 -34.26 -4.03 -13.67
C LEU A 829 -35.14 -3.41 -12.59
N VAL A 830 -34.71 -2.26 -12.04
CA VAL A 830 -35.46 -1.57 -10.98
C VAL A 830 -36.45 -0.60 -11.63
N ASP A 831 -37.72 -0.71 -11.25
CA ASP A 831 -38.74 0.27 -11.61
C ASP A 831 -38.56 1.54 -10.77
N PRO A 832 -38.22 2.69 -11.38
CA PRO A 832 -38.00 3.94 -10.65
C PRO A 832 -39.23 4.45 -9.90
N GLN A 833 -40.45 4.05 -10.30
CA GLN A 833 -41.69 4.50 -9.67
C GLN A 833 -42.01 3.72 -8.40
N THR A 834 -41.74 2.41 -8.41
CA THR A 834 -42.08 1.52 -7.30
C THR A 834 -40.88 1.15 -6.42
N GLY A 835 -39.66 1.38 -6.91
CA GLY A 835 -38.41 0.97 -6.27
C GLY A 835 -38.22 -0.55 -6.25
N LYS A 836 -39.08 -1.33 -6.91
CA LYS A 836 -39.00 -2.80 -6.97
C LYS A 836 -38.28 -3.26 -8.22
N SER A 837 -37.49 -4.32 -8.09
CA SER A 837 -36.94 -5.04 -9.22
C SER A 837 -38.02 -5.84 -9.96
N THR A 838 -37.85 -6.05 -11.28
CA THR A 838 -38.72 -6.90 -12.11
C THR A 838 -38.86 -8.30 -11.54
N ASP A 839 -37.74 -8.92 -11.13
CA ASP A 839 -37.70 -10.20 -10.43
C ASP A 839 -37.00 -10.05 -9.07
N PRO A 840 -37.39 -10.83 -8.04
CA PRO A 840 -36.77 -10.74 -6.72
C PRO A 840 -35.29 -11.20 -6.72
N PHE A 841 -34.90 -12.07 -7.65
CA PHE A 841 -33.52 -12.54 -7.83
C PHE A 841 -33.29 -12.99 -9.27
N ALA A 842 -32.02 -13.08 -9.68
CA ALA A 842 -31.60 -13.59 -10.99
C ALA A 842 -30.37 -14.52 -10.83
N VAL A 843 -30.22 -15.47 -11.74
CA VAL A 843 -29.06 -16.35 -11.84
C VAL A 843 -28.05 -15.72 -12.80
N LEU A 844 -27.06 -15.02 -12.24
CA LEU A 844 -25.98 -14.34 -12.97
C LEU A 844 -24.64 -15.01 -12.64
N TRP A 845 -23.86 -14.43 -11.73
CA TRP A 845 -22.56 -14.98 -11.29
C TRP A 845 -22.68 -16.22 -10.39
N ASN A 846 -23.87 -16.47 -9.85
CA ASN A 846 -24.27 -17.67 -9.09
C ASN A 846 -24.74 -18.83 -9.98
N ARG A 847 -24.59 -18.74 -11.31
CA ARG A 847 -24.88 -19.84 -12.23
C ARG A 847 -24.10 -21.11 -11.87
N GLU A 848 -24.62 -22.26 -12.26
CA GLU A 848 -23.96 -23.54 -12.03
C GLU A 848 -22.56 -23.52 -12.64
N MET A 849 -21.54 -23.80 -11.82
CA MET A 849 -20.14 -23.73 -12.25
C MET A 849 -19.28 -24.72 -11.47
N THR A 850 -18.42 -25.43 -12.20
CA THR A 850 -17.24 -26.09 -11.64
C THR A 850 -15.98 -25.38 -12.16
N GLY A 851 -15.28 -24.71 -11.24
CA GLY A 851 -14.08 -23.93 -11.54
C GLY A 851 -12.82 -24.55 -10.92
N ALA A 852 -11.72 -24.48 -11.66
CA ALA A 852 -10.39 -24.80 -11.17
C ALA A 852 -9.40 -23.70 -11.54
N GLU A 853 -8.50 -23.39 -10.63
CA GLU A 853 -7.43 -22.41 -10.82
C GLU A 853 -6.12 -23.01 -10.32
N ILE A 854 -5.04 -22.81 -11.06
CA ILE A 854 -3.68 -23.01 -10.58
C ILE A 854 -2.89 -21.72 -10.74
N LEU A 855 -2.25 -21.30 -9.66
CA LEU A 855 -1.45 -20.09 -9.60
C LEU A 855 -0.02 -20.46 -9.19
N LEU A 856 0.94 -20.16 -10.04
CA LEU A 856 2.37 -20.31 -9.76
C LEU A 856 2.95 -18.93 -9.53
N THR A 857 3.69 -18.73 -8.46
CA THR A 857 4.31 -17.44 -8.13
C THR A 857 5.79 -17.66 -7.87
N TYR A 858 6.62 -16.89 -8.55
CA TYR A 858 8.05 -16.81 -8.30
C TYR A 858 8.38 -15.45 -7.72
N ASP A 859 8.80 -15.44 -6.46
CA ASP A 859 9.16 -14.24 -5.72
C ASP A 859 10.45 -14.51 -4.90
N PRO A 860 11.60 -13.98 -5.32
CA PRO A 860 12.85 -14.11 -4.58
C PRO A 860 12.99 -13.12 -3.41
N HIS A 861 12.02 -12.22 -3.19
CA HIS A 861 12.05 -11.20 -2.15
C HIS A 861 10.75 -11.19 -1.32
N PRO A 862 10.48 -12.26 -0.53
CA PRO A 862 9.20 -12.43 0.16
C PRO A 862 8.88 -11.36 1.23
N ALA A 863 9.85 -10.51 1.59
CA ALA A 863 9.63 -9.37 2.47
C ALA A 863 8.68 -8.33 1.84
N THR A 864 8.59 -8.27 0.50
CA THR A 864 7.63 -7.44 -0.23
C THR A 864 6.62 -8.35 -0.93
N TRP A 865 5.66 -8.86 -0.16
CA TRP A 865 4.70 -9.84 -0.66
C TRP A 865 4.10 -9.45 -2.03
N PHE A 866 4.24 -10.35 -3.02
CA PHE A 866 3.84 -10.12 -4.41
C PHE A 866 2.40 -9.58 -4.60
N TYR A 867 1.48 -9.97 -3.72
CA TYR A 867 0.06 -9.59 -3.80
C TYR A 867 -0.31 -8.39 -2.93
N ALA A 868 0.66 -7.72 -2.31
CA ALA A 868 0.43 -6.43 -1.69
C ALA A 868 0.00 -5.40 -2.75
N TRP A 869 -0.94 -4.53 -2.38
CA TRP A 869 -1.53 -3.56 -3.30
C TRP A 869 -0.49 -2.57 -3.87
N ASP A 870 0.54 -2.24 -3.10
CA ASP A 870 1.64 -1.35 -3.47
C ASP A 870 2.94 -2.10 -3.80
N ASN A 871 2.86 -3.42 -4.09
CA ASN A 871 4.01 -4.25 -4.41
C ASN A 871 4.91 -3.62 -5.51
N VAL A 872 4.35 -2.99 -6.54
CA VAL A 872 5.16 -2.34 -7.62
C VAL A 872 6.13 -1.27 -7.08
N GLN A 873 5.73 -0.56 -6.02
CA GLN A 873 6.52 0.49 -5.38
C GLN A 873 7.56 -0.09 -4.42
N ARG A 874 7.18 -1.13 -3.68
CA ARG A 874 8.02 -1.74 -2.64
C ARG A 874 8.97 -2.80 -3.17
N GLU A 875 8.61 -3.49 -4.26
CA GLU A 875 9.29 -4.70 -4.75
C GLU A 875 10.80 -4.50 -4.87
N GLY A 876 11.54 -5.39 -4.19
CA GLY A 876 12.99 -5.43 -4.15
C GLY A 876 13.60 -6.44 -5.12
N ALA A 877 12.82 -7.42 -5.58
CA ALA A 877 13.25 -8.44 -6.52
C ALA A 877 13.65 -7.82 -7.87
N ARG A 878 14.75 -8.31 -8.45
CA ARG A 878 15.11 -7.96 -9.84
C ARG A 878 14.06 -8.46 -10.84
N PHE A 879 13.40 -9.56 -10.50
CA PHE A 879 12.39 -10.21 -11.30
C PHE A 879 11.51 -11.10 -10.40
N ALA A 880 10.22 -10.82 -10.38
CA ALA A 880 9.18 -11.63 -9.76
C ALA A 880 7.97 -11.72 -10.69
N PHE A 881 7.25 -12.83 -10.69
CA PHE A 881 6.05 -12.99 -11.51
C PHE A 881 5.07 -14.00 -10.93
N ASN A 882 3.82 -13.94 -11.39
CA ASN A 882 2.87 -15.03 -11.26
C ASN A 882 2.45 -15.57 -12.64
N LEU A 883 1.94 -16.79 -12.66
CA LEU A 883 1.34 -17.43 -13.82
C LEU A 883 0.11 -18.20 -13.36
N GLY A 884 -1.06 -17.69 -13.69
CA GLY A 884 -2.36 -18.26 -13.36
C GLY A 884 -3.03 -18.89 -14.57
N PHE A 885 -3.67 -20.04 -14.35
CA PHE A 885 -4.61 -20.64 -15.31
C PHE A 885 -5.93 -20.89 -14.60
N VAL A 886 -7.01 -20.32 -15.13
CA VAL A 886 -8.38 -20.47 -14.64
C VAL A 886 -9.18 -21.22 -15.69
N TYR A 887 -9.96 -22.20 -15.24
CA TYR A 887 -10.89 -22.97 -16.06
C TYR A 887 -12.25 -22.98 -15.36
N LYS A 888 -13.31 -22.74 -16.12
CA LYS A 888 -14.70 -22.74 -15.63
C LYS A 888 -15.55 -23.57 -16.58
N ASP A 889 -16.17 -24.62 -16.06
CA ASP A 889 -17.24 -25.34 -16.75
C ASP A 889 -18.59 -24.85 -16.24
N MET A 890 -19.42 -24.30 -17.13
CA MET A 890 -20.69 -23.65 -16.80
C MET A 890 -21.79 -24.30 -17.63
N PRO A 891 -22.36 -25.43 -17.16
CA PRO A 891 -23.22 -26.28 -17.99
C PRO A 891 -24.61 -25.68 -18.27
N THR A 892 -25.02 -24.66 -17.51
CA THR A 892 -26.33 -24.01 -17.65
C THR A 892 -26.18 -22.65 -18.31
N THR A 893 -27.28 -22.16 -18.88
CA THR A 893 -27.41 -20.74 -19.23
C THR A 893 -27.41 -19.85 -17.98
N ARG A 894 -27.55 -18.54 -18.15
CA ARG A 894 -27.81 -17.57 -17.09
C ARG A 894 -29.06 -16.75 -17.42
N ASP A 895 -29.58 -16.03 -16.43
CA ASP A 895 -30.62 -15.02 -16.62
C ASP A 895 -30.06 -13.75 -17.32
N ALA A 896 -30.93 -12.80 -17.67
CA ALA A 896 -30.56 -11.65 -18.49
C ALA A 896 -29.84 -10.56 -17.67
N LEU A 897 -28.75 -10.02 -18.25
CA LEU A 897 -28.10 -8.82 -17.76
C LEU A 897 -28.78 -7.56 -18.31
N LEU A 898 -28.35 -6.41 -17.80
CA LEU A 898 -28.91 -5.10 -18.13
C LEU A 898 -27.93 -4.28 -18.98
N PHE A 899 -28.45 -3.37 -19.80
CA PHE A 899 -27.67 -2.38 -20.56
C PHE A 899 -28.31 -1.00 -20.47
N TYR A 900 -27.55 0.05 -20.82
CA TYR A 900 -28.06 1.42 -20.95
C TYR A 900 -28.34 1.74 -22.41
N ALA A 901 -29.44 2.44 -22.67
CA ALA A 901 -29.71 3.01 -23.99
C ALA A 901 -28.77 4.17 -24.32
N GLU A 902 -28.83 4.65 -25.56
CA GLU A 902 -27.99 5.73 -26.08
C GLU A 902 -28.13 7.04 -25.28
N ASP A 903 -29.25 7.24 -24.58
CA ASP A 903 -29.46 8.38 -23.69
C ASP A 903 -28.60 8.33 -22.40
N GLY A 904 -27.86 7.23 -22.17
CA GLY A 904 -26.96 7.02 -21.03
C GLY A 904 -27.65 6.93 -19.68
N SER A 905 -28.99 6.88 -19.64
CA SER A 905 -29.76 6.96 -18.39
C SER A 905 -30.88 5.94 -18.29
N THR A 906 -31.44 5.49 -19.41
CA THR A 906 -32.49 4.48 -19.44
C THR A 906 -31.88 3.08 -19.50
N GLN A 907 -32.31 2.22 -18.57
CA GLN A 907 -31.82 0.85 -18.46
C GLN A 907 -32.82 -0.16 -19.04
N TYR A 908 -32.32 -1.15 -19.76
CA TYR A 908 -33.10 -2.24 -20.35
C TYR A 908 -32.49 -3.59 -19.99
N ALA A 909 -33.31 -4.65 -20.04
CA ALA A 909 -32.83 -6.03 -19.94
C ALA A 909 -32.64 -6.63 -21.34
N PHE A 910 -31.60 -7.43 -21.50
CA PHE A 910 -31.46 -8.25 -22.69
C PHE A 910 -32.55 -9.34 -22.76
N GLU A 911 -32.85 -9.83 -23.97
CA GLU A 911 -33.87 -10.87 -24.17
C GLU A 911 -33.43 -12.27 -23.71
N GLY A 912 -32.14 -12.46 -23.42
CA GLY A 912 -31.57 -13.74 -23.01
C GLY A 912 -30.28 -13.62 -22.21
N GLY A 913 -29.75 -14.79 -21.85
CA GLY A 913 -28.43 -14.94 -21.24
C GLY A 913 -27.59 -15.95 -22.02
N SER A 914 -26.28 -15.84 -21.87
CA SER A 914 -25.33 -16.74 -22.52
C SER A 914 -25.64 -18.21 -22.21
N PRO A 915 -25.55 -19.12 -23.19
CA PRO A 915 -25.80 -20.55 -23.01
C PRO A 915 -24.68 -21.20 -22.20
N GLY A 916 -24.89 -22.46 -21.81
CA GLY A 916 -23.86 -23.25 -21.14
C GLY A 916 -22.63 -23.43 -22.04
N HIS A 917 -21.45 -23.19 -21.48
CA HIS A 917 -20.17 -23.34 -22.15
C HIS A 917 -19.02 -23.43 -21.14
N THR A 918 -17.82 -23.65 -21.67
CA THR A 918 -16.58 -23.64 -20.90
C THR A 918 -15.78 -22.38 -21.21
N GLU A 919 -15.19 -21.78 -20.19
CA GLU A 919 -14.22 -20.69 -20.33
C GLU A 919 -12.86 -21.09 -19.75
N TRP A 920 -11.79 -20.56 -20.34
CA TRP A 920 -10.46 -20.64 -19.76
C TRP A 920 -9.70 -19.32 -19.96
N GLU A 921 -8.81 -19.01 -19.02
CA GLU A 921 -7.92 -17.85 -19.09
C GLU A 921 -6.54 -18.21 -18.51
N ILE A 922 -5.48 -17.91 -19.26
CA ILE A 922 -4.12 -17.81 -18.72
C ILE A 922 -3.77 -16.34 -18.50
N HIS A 923 -3.16 -16.02 -17.36
CA HIS A 923 -2.73 -14.67 -17.05
C HIS A 923 -1.42 -14.66 -16.28
N SER A 924 -0.67 -13.57 -16.40
CA SER A 924 0.58 -13.35 -15.69
C SER A 924 0.75 -11.87 -15.37
N ARG A 925 1.21 -11.59 -14.15
CA ARG A 925 1.77 -10.30 -13.75
C ARG A 925 3.26 -10.49 -13.52
N ILE A 926 4.05 -9.57 -14.03
CA ILE A 926 5.50 -9.51 -13.88
C ILE A 926 5.83 -8.19 -13.20
N THR A 927 6.71 -8.20 -12.21
CA THR A 927 7.29 -7.00 -11.62
C THR A 927 8.79 -7.17 -11.39
N GLY A 928 9.54 -6.07 -11.37
CA GLY A 928 10.94 -6.14 -11.01
C GLY A 928 11.66 -4.80 -10.96
N ARG A 929 12.64 -4.73 -10.06
CA ARG A 929 13.63 -3.66 -9.95
C ARG A 929 14.89 -4.02 -10.74
N LEU A 930 14.90 -3.72 -12.04
CA LEU A 930 16.00 -4.06 -12.96
C LEU A 930 17.32 -3.35 -12.58
N GLY A 931 17.26 -2.25 -11.84
CA GLY A 931 18.40 -1.51 -11.29
C GLY A 931 17.97 -0.46 -10.26
N GLN A 932 18.90 0.35 -9.75
CA GLN A 932 18.57 1.39 -8.75
C GLN A 932 17.53 2.41 -9.24
N LYS A 933 17.52 2.70 -10.54
CA LYS A 933 16.64 3.69 -11.20
C LYS A 933 15.61 3.06 -12.14
N SER A 934 15.57 1.72 -12.23
CA SER A 934 14.78 1.01 -13.24
C SER A 934 13.77 0.08 -12.61
N ARG A 935 12.51 0.23 -12.98
CA ARG A 935 11.41 -0.61 -12.50
C ARG A 935 10.53 -1.02 -13.69
N LEU A 936 10.02 -2.25 -13.65
CA LEU A 936 9.17 -2.86 -14.65
C LEU A 936 7.90 -3.40 -13.99
N VAL A 937 6.77 -3.18 -14.63
CA VAL A 937 5.55 -3.98 -14.44
C VAL A 937 5.03 -4.39 -15.80
N ALA A 938 4.52 -5.61 -15.91
CA ALA A 938 3.81 -6.04 -17.10
C ALA A 938 2.68 -7.00 -16.72
N ASN A 939 1.57 -6.92 -17.43
CA ASN A 939 0.47 -7.87 -17.34
C ASN A 939 0.27 -8.51 -18.71
N VAL A 940 -0.03 -9.81 -18.72
CA VAL A 940 -0.28 -10.58 -19.94
C VAL A 940 -1.48 -11.48 -19.68
N TYR A 941 -2.36 -11.61 -20.67
CA TYR A 941 -3.48 -12.54 -20.62
C TYR A 941 -3.80 -13.13 -22.00
N ALA A 942 -4.38 -14.32 -21.99
CA ALA A 942 -4.99 -14.95 -23.15
C ALA A 942 -6.12 -15.87 -22.69
N GLY A 943 -7.24 -15.88 -23.40
CA GLY A 943 -8.36 -16.72 -23.01
C GLY A 943 -9.66 -16.41 -23.70
N GLN A 944 -10.72 -17.03 -23.18
CA GLN A 944 -12.08 -16.79 -23.58
C GLN A 944 -12.73 -15.78 -22.63
N ALA A 945 -13.65 -14.98 -23.16
CA ALA A 945 -14.49 -14.12 -22.33
C ALA A 945 -15.90 -14.01 -22.91
N GLU A 946 -16.88 -14.09 -22.02
CA GLU A 946 -18.29 -13.92 -22.29
C GLU A 946 -18.72 -12.44 -22.22
N PRO A 947 -19.50 -11.92 -23.21
CA PRO A 947 -20.04 -10.57 -23.17
C PRO A 947 -21.15 -10.41 -22.11
N ASN A 948 -21.52 -9.17 -21.77
CA ASN A 948 -22.68 -8.94 -20.88
C ASN A 948 -24.00 -9.27 -21.61
N GLY A 949 -24.17 -8.78 -22.83
CA GLY A 949 -25.38 -8.97 -23.61
C GLY A 949 -25.53 -10.34 -24.24
N TRP A 950 -26.77 -10.82 -24.33
CA TRP A 950 -27.15 -12.00 -25.10
C TRP A 950 -28.61 -11.93 -25.54
N ILE A 951 -28.92 -12.25 -26.79
CA ILE A 951 -30.29 -12.25 -27.32
C ILE A 951 -30.74 -13.68 -27.60
N TYR A 952 -32.01 -13.99 -27.36
CA TYR A 952 -32.54 -15.33 -27.59
C TYR A 952 -32.72 -15.64 -29.09
N GLY A 953 -32.38 -16.87 -29.48
CA GLY A 953 -32.59 -17.40 -30.82
C GLY A 953 -31.30 -17.91 -31.48
N ASN A 954 -31.44 -18.61 -32.61
CA ASN A 954 -30.28 -19.06 -33.38
C ASN A 954 -29.69 -17.85 -34.13
N PRO A 955 -28.44 -17.44 -33.85
CA PRO A 955 -27.83 -16.33 -34.56
C PRO A 955 -27.90 -16.52 -36.08
N GLU A 956 -27.84 -17.76 -36.60
CA GLU A 956 -27.89 -18.05 -38.04
C GLU A 956 -29.30 -18.09 -38.68
N THR A 957 -30.40 -18.08 -37.91
CA THR A 957 -31.75 -18.31 -38.46
C THR A 957 -32.87 -17.44 -37.89
N VAL A 958 -32.58 -16.44 -37.06
CA VAL A 958 -33.61 -15.49 -36.59
C VAL A 958 -33.85 -14.43 -37.67
N GLU A 959 -35.10 -14.33 -38.13
CA GLU A 959 -35.56 -13.28 -39.03
C GLU A 959 -35.53 -11.93 -38.28
N GLY A 960 -34.44 -11.17 -38.42
CA GLY A 960 -34.30 -9.84 -37.83
C GLY A 960 -33.03 -9.62 -36.99
N THR A 961 -32.16 -8.75 -37.49
CA THR A 961 -31.10 -7.94 -36.86
C THR A 961 -29.68 -8.51 -36.67
N TYR A 962 -28.72 -7.81 -37.30
CA TYR A 962 -27.26 -7.74 -37.08
C TYR A 962 -26.79 -7.96 -35.62
N ILE A 963 -27.54 -7.38 -34.69
CA ILE A 963 -27.24 -7.34 -33.26
C ILE A 963 -27.08 -8.77 -32.71
N ASN A 964 -27.88 -9.72 -33.21
CA ASN A 964 -27.88 -11.11 -32.73
C ASN A 964 -26.56 -11.84 -32.99
N HIS A 965 -25.93 -11.64 -34.16
CA HIS A 965 -24.67 -12.29 -34.50
C HIS A 965 -23.48 -11.72 -33.74
N ARG A 966 -23.47 -10.41 -33.50
CA ARG A 966 -22.37 -9.74 -32.77
C ARG A 966 -22.46 -10.04 -31.28
N VAL A 967 -23.63 -9.86 -30.68
CA VAL A 967 -23.82 -9.97 -29.22
C VAL A 967 -23.73 -11.44 -28.74
N ASN A 968 -24.17 -12.42 -29.53
CA ASN A 968 -24.14 -13.85 -29.16
C ASN A 968 -22.81 -14.55 -29.49
N LYS A 969 -21.67 -13.95 -29.09
CA LYS A 969 -20.33 -14.49 -29.41
C LYS A 969 -19.40 -14.46 -28.21
N ILE A 970 -18.88 -15.62 -27.84
CA ILE A 970 -17.74 -15.75 -26.93
C ILE A 970 -16.47 -15.35 -27.68
N ILE A 971 -15.71 -14.41 -27.13
CA ILE A 971 -14.50 -13.89 -27.77
C ILE A 971 -13.27 -14.66 -27.32
N HIS A 972 -12.25 -14.72 -28.20
CA HIS A 972 -10.93 -15.25 -27.87
C HIS A 972 -9.95 -14.08 -27.91
N ARG A 973 -9.57 -13.62 -26.73
CA ARG A 973 -8.83 -12.38 -26.53
C ARG A 973 -7.41 -12.63 -26.06
N TYR A 974 -6.50 -11.76 -26.48
CA TYR A 974 -5.10 -11.76 -26.09
C TYR A 974 -4.69 -10.34 -25.77
N GLY A 975 -3.90 -10.15 -24.72
CA GLY A 975 -3.38 -8.82 -24.43
C GLY A 975 -2.15 -8.84 -23.57
N ALA A 976 -1.38 -7.76 -23.71
CA ALA A 976 -0.28 -7.46 -22.83
C ALA A 976 -0.15 -5.95 -22.66
N ASP A 977 0.09 -5.51 -21.44
CA ASP A 977 0.51 -4.15 -21.13
C ASP A 977 1.79 -4.17 -20.31
N ALA A 978 2.65 -3.18 -20.52
CA ALA A 978 3.89 -3.06 -19.78
C ALA A 978 4.24 -1.60 -19.56
N ARG A 979 4.84 -1.33 -18.40
CA ARG A 979 5.41 -0.03 -18.06
C ARG A 979 6.82 -0.22 -17.52
N LEU A 980 7.75 0.54 -18.08
CA LEU A 980 9.15 0.58 -17.71
C LEU A 980 9.53 2.01 -17.33
N THR A 981 10.11 2.21 -16.16
CA THR A 981 10.70 3.51 -15.79
C THR A 981 12.21 3.40 -15.71
N TYR A 982 12.89 4.49 -16.07
CA TYR A 982 14.33 4.66 -15.95
C TYR A 982 14.66 6.10 -15.54
N GLY A 983 14.93 6.31 -14.26
CA GLY A 983 15.16 7.66 -13.72
C GLY A 983 13.91 8.51 -13.90
N SER A 984 13.96 9.48 -14.83
CA SER A 984 12.86 10.38 -15.20
C SER A 984 12.07 9.94 -16.43
N LEU A 985 12.58 8.96 -17.19
CA LEU A 985 11.90 8.44 -18.38
C LEU A 985 10.89 7.37 -17.97
N ALA A 986 9.70 7.42 -18.54
CA ALA A 986 8.71 6.35 -18.48
C ALA A 986 8.32 5.94 -19.90
N LEU A 987 8.20 4.64 -20.09
CA LEU A 987 7.69 4.00 -21.30
C LEU A 987 6.48 3.16 -20.90
N ALA A 988 5.37 3.28 -21.60
CA ALA A 988 4.25 2.36 -21.47
C ALA A 988 3.84 1.84 -22.84
N GLY A 989 3.33 0.62 -22.87
CA GLY A 989 2.82 0.01 -24.09
C GLY A 989 1.68 -0.95 -23.79
N MET A 990 0.76 -1.08 -24.73
CA MET A 990 -0.35 -2.01 -24.68
C MET A 990 -0.55 -2.64 -26.06
N VAL A 991 -0.85 -3.93 -26.07
CA VAL A 991 -1.40 -4.64 -27.22
C VAL A 991 -2.63 -5.41 -26.77
N LYS A 992 -3.72 -5.31 -27.52
CA LYS A 992 -4.92 -6.16 -27.38
C LYS A 992 -5.32 -6.69 -28.74
N ILE A 993 -5.74 -7.95 -28.81
CA ILE A 993 -6.13 -8.64 -30.04
C ILE A 993 -7.49 -9.29 -29.80
N ASN A 994 -8.45 -9.02 -30.70
CA ASN A 994 -9.83 -9.50 -30.63
C ASN A 994 -10.49 -9.23 -29.27
N ASP A 995 -10.27 -8.02 -28.74
CA ASP A 995 -10.72 -7.64 -27.40
C ASP A 995 -11.65 -6.43 -27.47
N TRP A 996 -12.41 -6.24 -26.39
CA TRP A 996 -13.30 -5.10 -26.22
C TRP A 996 -12.53 -3.78 -26.12
N GLY A 997 -13.21 -2.69 -26.46
CA GLY A 997 -12.74 -1.34 -26.14
C GLY A 997 -12.76 -1.07 -24.64
N ILE A 998 -12.50 0.19 -24.24
CA ILE A 998 -12.32 0.55 -22.82
C ILE A 998 -13.65 0.70 -22.05
N TYR A 999 -14.75 1.03 -22.72
CA TYR A 999 -16.06 1.27 -22.10
C TYR A 999 -16.95 0.03 -21.91
N ASP A 1000 -17.84 0.09 -20.92
CA ASP A 1000 -18.74 -1.01 -20.52
C ASP A 1000 -19.71 -1.37 -21.65
N TYR A 1001 -20.19 -0.38 -22.41
CA TYR A 1001 -21.08 -0.64 -23.55
C TYR A 1001 -20.38 -1.48 -24.65
N HIS A 1002 -19.05 -1.46 -24.74
CA HIS A 1002 -18.33 -2.37 -25.64
C HIS A 1002 -18.47 -3.82 -25.18
N HIS A 1003 -18.55 -4.07 -23.88
CA HIS A 1003 -18.80 -5.38 -23.31
C HIS A 1003 -20.27 -5.80 -23.41
N ASP A 1004 -21.20 -4.85 -23.25
CA ASP A 1004 -22.65 -5.08 -23.39
C ASP A 1004 -23.04 -5.48 -24.80
N TRP A 1005 -22.59 -4.70 -25.78
CA TRP A 1005 -22.93 -4.88 -27.19
C TRP A 1005 -21.92 -5.72 -27.96
N ASN A 1006 -20.94 -6.28 -27.24
CA ASN A 1006 -19.85 -7.12 -27.76
C ASN A 1006 -19.06 -6.45 -28.91
N TYR A 1007 -18.79 -5.16 -28.78
CA TYR A 1007 -17.94 -4.41 -29.71
C TYR A 1007 -16.48 -4.76 -29.50
N THR A 1008 -15.88 -5.40 -30.50
CA THR A 1008 -14.48 -5.85 -30.46
C THR A 1008 -13.64 -5.19 -31.52
N TYR A 1009 -12.35 -5.06 -31.24
CA TYR A 1009 -11.35 -4.59 -32.19
C TYR A 1009 -10.35 -5.72 -32.49
N PRO A 1010 -10.07 -6.02 -33.78
CA PRO A 1010 -9.10 -7.06 -34.13
C PRO A 1010 -7.69 -6.80 -33.58
N LEU A 1011 -7.26 -5.53 -33.55
CA LEU A 1011 -5.98 -5.10 -32.99
C LEU A 1011 -6.14 -3.72 -32.35
N GLN A 1012 -5.63 -3.56 -31.13
CA GLN A 1012 -5.45 -2.29 -30.45
C GLN A 1012 -4.01 -2.17 -29.96
N LEU A 1013 -3.36 -1.05 -30.25
CA LEU A 1013 -1.99 -0.75 -29.84
C LEU A 1013 -1.97 0.61 -29.14
N MET A 1014 -1.26 0.69 -28.02
CA MET A 1014 -0.91 1.97 -27.40
C MET A 1014 0.59 2.00 -27.10
N GLY A 1015 1.22 3.15 -27.32
CA GLY A 1015 2.58 3.42 -26.87
C GLY A 1015 2.66 4.82 -26.28
N ASP A 1016 3.32 4.95 -25.13
CA ASP A 1016 3.54 6.22 -24.43
C ASP A 1016 5.02 6.37 -24.08
N VAL A 1017 5.56 7.55 -24.36
CA VAL A 1017 6.89 7.96 -23.91
C VAL A 1017 6.75 9.28 -23.18
N SER A 1018 7.17 9.30 -21.91
CA SER A 1018 7.08 10.50 -21.08
C SER A 1018 8.34 10.75 -20.25
N TRP A 1019 8.59 12.04 -20.00
CA TRP A 1019 9.66 12.54 -19.16
C TRP A 1019 9.06 13.25 -17.94
N SER A 1020 9.40 12.79 -16.74
CA SER A 1020 8.88 13.29 -15.46
C SER A 1020 9.91 14.10 -14.68
N LEU A 1021 9.48 15.12 -13.94
CA LEU A 1021 10.32 15.80 -12.95
C LEU A 1021 10.38 14.95 -11.66
N GLY A 1022 11.31 14.01 -11.61
CA GLY A 1022 11.46 13.05 -10.51
C GLY A 1022 11.32 11.61 -10.98
N SER A 1023 11.16 10.67 -10.04
CA SER A 1023 10.84 9.27 -10.38
C SER A 1023 9.37 9.15 -10.78
N PRO A 1024 9.04 8.56 -11.95
CA PRO A 1024 7.65 8.41 -12.37
C PRO A 1024 6.84 7.62 -11.34
N ALA A 1025 5.72 8.19 -10.91
CA ALA A 1025 4.73 7.51 -10.09
C ALA A 1025 4.04 6.39 -10.89
N TRP A 1026 3.79 5.25 -10.26
CA TRP A 1026 3.39 4.00 -10.93
C TRP A 1026 1.88 3.84 -11.17
N PHE A 1027 1.08 4.67 -10.51
CA PHE A 1027 -0.35 4.82 -10.71
C PHE A 1027 -0.62 6.24 -11.23
N ASP A 1028 -1.82 6.55 -11.68
CA ASP A 1028 -2.29 7.85 -12.19
C ASP A 1028 -2.30 8.98 -11.14
N LEU A 1029 -1.38 8.87 -10.18
CA LEU A 1029 -0.97 9.91 -9.28
C LEU A 1029 -0.48 11.12 -10.10
N PRO A 1030 -0.96 12.32 -9.76
CA PRO A 1030 -0.49 13.55 -10.37
C PRO A 1030 1.04 13.64 -10.36
N ASN A 1031 1.64 13.90 -11.52
CA ASN A 1031 3.07 14.07 -11.66
C ASN A 1031 3.36 15.15 -12.71
N THR A 1032 4.39 15.96 -12.47
CA THR A 1032 4.84 16.90 -13.51
C THR A 1032 5.60 16.12 -14.58
N ARG A 1033 5.01 16.02 -15.78
CA ARG A 1033 5.55 15.26 -16.91
C ARG A 1033 5.17 15.86 -18.25
N MET A 1034 5.94 15.55 -19.27
CA MET A 1034 5.58 15.79 -20.67
C MET A 1034 5.77 14.51 -21.48
N GLY A 1035 4.95 14.28 -22.49
CA GLY A 1035 5.01 13.05 -23.26
C GLY A 1035 4.23 13.08 -24.55
N ILE A 1036 4.37 11.96 -25.28
CA ILE A 1036 3.61 11.66 -26.49
C ILE A 1036 3.06 10.26 -26.33
N ARG A 1037 1.76 10.11 -26.60
CA ARG A 1037 1.05 8.83 -26.65
C ARG A 1037 0.50 8.62 -28.05
N GLY A 1038 0.67 7.43 -28.59
CA GLY A 1038 0.00 6.96 -29.79
C GLY A 1038 -1.01 5.86 -29.44
N LEU A 1039 -2.21 5.94 -29.98
CA LEU A 1039 -3.23 4.89 -29.96
C LEU A 1039 -3.55 4.52 -31.41
N TYR A 1040 -3.67 3.23 -31.70
CA TYR A 1040 -4.05 2.71 -33.00
C TYR A 1040 -5.00 1.53 -32.83
N ARG A 1041 -6.12 1.52 -33.55
CA ARG A 1041 -7.04 0.39 -33.60
C ARG A 1041 -7.37 0.05 -35.05
N THR A 1042 -7.44 -1.24 -35.36
CA THR A 1042 -8.07 -1.70 -36.60
C THR A 1042 -9.56 -1.91 -36.34
N LEU A 1043 -10.39 -1.63 -37.34
CA LEU A 1043 -11.84 -1.76 -37.28
C LEU A 1043 -12.30 -2.88 -38.21
N ASP A 1044 -13.27 -3.67 -37.75
CA ASP A 1044 -14.02 -4.62 -38.58
C ASP A 1044 -15.53 -4.47 -38.33
N LYS A 1045 -16.35 -5.33 -38.94
CA LYS A 1045 -17.80 -5.36 -38.75
C LYS A 1045 -18.28 -5.53 -37.31
N ASN A 1046 -17.40 -5.86 -36.36
CA ASN A 1046 -17.72 -5.98 -34.94
C ASN A 1046 -17.27 -4.76 -34.13
N SER A 1047 -16.64 -3.76 -34.75
CA SER A 1047 -16.22 -2.51 -34.12
C SER A 1047 -17.34 -1.46 -34.19
N ASN A 1048 -17.52 -0.67 -33.13
CA ASN A 1048 -18.62 0.30 -33.00
C ASN A 1048 -18.61 1.42 -34.06
N ARG A 1049 -17.44 1.79 -34.58
CA ARG A 1049 -17.25 2.89 -35.54
C ARG A 1049 -16.94 2.43 -36.96
N TYR A 1050 -17.09 1.14 -37.29
CA TYR A 1050 -16.83 0.67 -38.66
C TYR A 1050 -17.93 1.14 -39.62
N PHE A 1051 -17.52 1.75 -40.74
CA PHE A 1051 -18.47 2.21 -41.77
C PHE A 1051 -19.00 1.01 -42.57
N LEU A 1052 -20.33 0.82 -42.61
CA LEU A 1052 -20.95 -0.26 -43.38
C LEU A 1052 -20.90 0.04 -44.90
N PRO A 1053 -20.87 -0.99 -45.77
CA PRO A 1053 -20.89 -0.79 -47.22
C PRO A 1053 -22.10 0.01 -47.74
N GLU A 1054 -21.93 0.70 -48.86
CA GLU A 1054 -22.98 1.55 -49.47
C GLU A 1054 -24.24 0.74 -49.83
N GLY A 1055 -25.41 1.21 -49.40
CA GLY A 1055 -26.68 0.48 -49.57
C GLY A 1055 -27.07 -0.41 -48.37
N TYR A 1056 -26.23 -0.46 -47.34
CA TYR A 1056 -26.52 -1.10 -46.06
C TYR A 1056 -26.52 -0.09 -44.92
N ASP A 1057 -27.70 0.29 -44.45
CA ASP A 1057 -27.84 1.07 -43.21
C ASP A 1057 -27.64 0.19 -41.97
N GLU A 1058 -27.82 -1.14 -42.12
CA GLU A 1058 -27.59 -2.17 -41.11
C GLU A 1058 -27.08 -3.47 -41.78
N VAL A 1059 -26.48 -4.38 -41.01
CA VAL A 1059 -26.07 -5.69 -41.53
C VAL A 1059 -27.29 -6.53 -41.88
N PRO A 1060 -27.34 -7.15 -43.08
CA PRO A 1060 -28.53 -7.85 -43.55
C PRO A 1060 -28.93 -9.05 -42.71
N THR A 1061 -30.23 -9.34 -42.75
CA THR A 1061 -30.87 -10.34 -41.90
C THR A 1061 -31.17 -11.66 -42.60
N SER A 1062 -31.08 -11.73 -43.94
CA SER A 1062 -31.21 -12.98 -44.69
C SER A 1062 -29.84 -13.59 -44.95
N ALA A 1063 -29.74 -14.92 -44.96
CA ALA A 1063 -28.46 -15.61 -45.20
C ALA A 1063 -27.82 -15.22 -46.55
N GLU A 1064 -28.65 -14.98 -47.57
CA GLU A 1064 -28.21 -14.57 -48.91
C GLU A 1064 -27.66 -13.13 -48.91
N ALA A 1065 -28.38 -12.18 -48.29
CA ALA A 1065 -27.93 -10.80 -48.21
C ALA A 1065 -26.78 -10.63 -47.20
N TYR A 1066 -26.70 -11.46 -46.16
CA TYR A 1066 -25.58 -11.47 -45.23
C TYR A 1066 -24.30 -11.95 -45.93
N GLN A 1067 -24.39 -12.99 -46.77
CA GLN A 1067 -23.23 -13.42 -47.57
C GLN A 1067 -22.82 -12.35 -48.58
N GLU A 1068 -23.76 -11.68 -49.24
CA GLU A 1068 -23.47 -10.56 -50.15
C GLU A 1068 -22.80 -9.38 -49.41
N PHE A 1069 -23.27 -9.08 -48.19
CA PHE A 1069 -22.67 -8.11 -47.29
C PHE A 1069 -21.27 -8.50 -46.82
N LEU A 1070 -21.01 -9.78 -46.52
CA LEU A 1070 -19.67 -10.27 -46.21
C LEU A 1070 -18.72 -10.12 -47.41
N ASP A 1071 -19.19 -10.48 -48.60
CA ASP A 1071 -18.44 -10.31 -49.85
C ASP A 1071 -18.16 -8.82 -50.14
N GLU A 1072 -18.99 -7.91 -49.63
CA GLU A 1072 -18.81 -6.47 -49.78
C GLU A 1072 -17.88 -5.86 -48.71
N ILE A 1073 -17.93 -6.35 -47.48
CA ILE A 1073 -16.90 -6.07 -46.46
C ILE A 1073 -15.52 -6.52 -46.98
N ASP A 1074 -15.43 -7.73 -47.52
CA ASP A 1074 -14.18 -8.26 -48.07
C ASP A 1074 -13.66 -7.42 -49.24
N ARG A 1075 -14.56 -6.73 -49.97
CA ARG A 1075 -14.21 -5.75 -51.02
C ARG A 1075 -13.77 -4.40 -50.46
N ASN A 1076 -14.42 -3.89 -49.41
CA ASN A 1076 -14.12 -2.59 -48.79
C ASN A 1076 -12.91 -2.62 -47.85
N GLY A 1077 -12.57 -3.81 -47.35
CA GLY A 1077 -11.45 -4.03 -46.44
C GLY A 1077 -11.74 -3.62 -44.99
N ASN A 1078 -10.77 -3.88 -44.13
CA ASN A 1078 -10.82 -3.47 -42.71
C ASN A 1078 -10.51 -1.96 -42.57
N GLY A 1079 -11.15 -1.34 -41.59
CA GLY A 1079 -10.91 0.06 -41.24
C GLY A 1079 -9.76 0.23 -40.24
N SER A 1080 -9.47 1.48 -39.90
CA SER A 1080 -8.53 1.83 -38.84
C SER A 1080 -8.86 3.18 -38.25
N GLU A 1081 -8.44 3.41 -37.02
CA GLU A 1081 -8.46 4.69 -36.34
C GLU A 1081 -7.18 4.87 -35.52
N TRP A 1082 -6.68 6.10 -35.44
CA TRP A 1082 -5.46 6.41 -34.71
C TRP A 1082 -5.52 7.80 -34.06
N GLU A 1083 -4.88 7.92 -32.91
CA GLU A 1083 -4.73 9.15 -32.14
C GLU A 1083 -3.26 9.33 -31.77
N ILE A 1084 -2.72 10.52 -32.02
CA ILE A 1084 -1.46 10.99 -31.46
C ILE A 1084 -1.80 12.10 -30.46
N ARG A 1085 -1.58 11.81 -29.19
CA ARG A 1085 -1.75 12.75 -28.10
C ARG A 1085 -0.39 13.27 -27.66
N THR A 1086 -0.22 14.59 -27.63
CA THR A 1086 0.92 15.20 -26.92
C THR A 1086 0.40 15.86 -25.66
N TYR A 1087 1.17 15.79 -24.58
CA TYR A 1087 0.70 16.33 -23.30
C TYR A 1087 1.82 16.94 -22.47
N VAL A 1088 1.46 17.98 -21.73
CA VAL A 1088 2.25 18.56 -20.65
C VAL A 1088 1.35 18.62 -19.43
N HIS A 1089 1.70 17.84 -18.41
CA HIS A 1089 1.04 17.82 -17.13
C HIS A 1089 1.98 18.47 -16.11
N LEU A 1090 1.46 19.39 -15.33
CA LEU A 1090 2.12 19.98 -14.17
C LEU A 1090 1.36 19.54 -12.93
N ALA A 1091 2.07 19.07 -11.91
CA ALA A 1091 1.52 18.72 -10.61
C ALA A 1091 2.56 19.07 -9.53
N ILE A 1092 2.13 19.84 -8.52
CA ILE A 1092 2.94 20.32 -7.40
C ILE A 1092 2.31 19.86 -6.09
#